data_AF-A0A7V9GR83-F1
#
_entry.id   AF-A0A7V9GR83-F1
#
_cell.length_a   1.000
_cell.length_b   1.000
_cell.length_c   1.000
_cell.angle_alpha   90.00
_cell.angle_beta   90.00
_cell.angle_gamma   90.00
#
_symmetry.space_group_name_H-M   'P 1'
#
loop_
_entity.id
_entity.type
_entity.pdbx_description
1 polymer ?
#
loop_
_entity_poly.entity_id
_entity_poly.type
_entity_poly.pdbx_seq_one_letter_code
_entity_poly.pdbx_strand_id
1 'polypeptide(L)'
;MLAALTGTAVATHGSSDTGGHTTVDQTLVPRMKPEGNGYTSLTTGPGEPYIVRGGPAAPKGRAARRRSLAYFSQMTDFQLADEESPARVEFLDVGPASAWRPQEGFTPFQIDETIRQINNFAPASPVQQGDGTRNAMDFALITGDQADNQHLNETVWVRDLLEGNGPLTFNSGLSRPEDYALEKLAAQGPSCAAFVAAKGGAAGAAAEGARYTGVQDYDDYPTGTHPAKPLFYDPDEPTGPEWANWPTYNGLMDRAQQIPVDPQGLAVPFYITNGNHDVLAQGNEDAVRSIEDIATGCFKALGTTSDPTAAPAPPEGADPSFLLSPANGGMLVPPDPRRQFVDKPQIKQVYGATNEGPGDDDHGFAHVDTSENTKSSGSASYYAWDPPQTPGLRFISIDTNSEGGQTAETLVPGQPSTPGSSNGNLDDPQFQWLKRELTAARGRDQMVVLFGHRPVRSMNTQIRDEQAAPCTVDDAHGHDQNPGCDRDPRPSDDDPDTPGLGCLHNGTDAQNTTCPGGAAQHESFVELIDQFPNVAGYVPGHTHEHRLTPFKRTSGTTWWEINTSAVVDPPNQSRLIDLMDNRDGTLSFFNTVIDHSAPATAPPACTQAGCATAFTAPQLASIGRTFSFNDPDNDNTGLGAARDRNAELLLEDPRPVADLSVVKGDAPDPVRVGQELTYTLTVRNSGTSRAQSVVLTDELPEQVTFREAQVSQGTCTRSGRTLECAIGALEPDASATVTVKVVADREGELRNRAFVRGNVSDRAADNDAATTTTEVLAAPGGDTSTPGTQTPPGTQTPGGSPPGNPAGGGPLAGAPLAGAPCASAALLSSARVRLRGARVGVLVRVPAGARVQADVLQSSVGRRVVGERLVARFSDVRKDFTWNGRANRRGRSVSDGIYFLRLSAGDANGARDVRHVVLRREDGRWARRPGFAGRSSCGLLTSYTLERPVFGGRSNRALRVAYRLAHDAEVTFEFLRGRRVIARRDATARRGGVTHRLRFNAPRRLRGDIRVRLVAKRGGERLTRVLVSRRL
;
A
#
# COMPACT_ATOMS: atom_id res chain seq x y z
N MET A 1 -30.58 -27.53 -28.80
CA MET A 1 -31.56 -28.58 -28.44
C MET A 1 -32.09 -28.25 -27.05
N LEU A 2 -33.41 -28.12 -26.92
CA LEU A 2 -34.14 -27.57 -25.77
C LEU A 2 -34.22 -28.53 -24.56
N ALA A 3 -34.05 -27.94 -23.36
CA ALA A 3 -34.86 -28.04 -22.12
C ALA A 3 -35.14 -29.39 -21.41
N ALA A 4 -34.87 -29.42 -20.08
CA ALA A 4 -35.89 -29.65 -19.06
C ALA A 4 -35.48 -29.07 -17.68
N LEU A 5 -36.28 -28.12 -17.21
CA LEU A 5 -36.28 -27.48 -15.88
C LEU A 5 -37.13 -28.28 -14.87
N THR A 6 -36.85 -28.11 -13.58
CA THR A 6 -37.75 -27.72 -12.46
C THR A 6 -37.16 -28.22 -11.13
N GLY A 7 -37.18 -27.50 -10.00
CA GLY A 7 -38.01 -26.36 -9.63
C GLY A 7 -37.35 -25.43 -8.60
N THR A 8 -38.00 -24.28 -8.49
CA THR A 8 -37.60 -23.03 -7.87
C THR A 8 -37.90 -22.94 -6.37
N ALA A 9 -37.02 -22.25 -5.65
CA ALA A 9 -37.45 -21.31 -4.61
C ALA A 9 -36.76 -19.97 -4.94
N VAL A 10 -37.54 -19.07 -5.54
CA VAL A 10 -37.14 -17.68 -5.77
C VAL A 10 -37.26 -16.95 -4.43
N ALA A 11 -36.11 -16.52 -3.90
CA ALA A 11 -36.04 -15.38 -3.01
C ALA A 11 -35.46 -14.22 -3.83
N THR A 12 -36.29 -13.22 -4.07
CA THR A 12 -35.94 -11.93 -4.64
C THR A 12 -35.03 -11.16 -3.68
N HIS A 13 -33.79 -10.86 -4.10
CA HIS A 13 -33.05 -9.58 -3.95
C HIS A 13 -31.60 -9.83 -4.41
N GLY A 14 -31.27 -9.37 -5.61
CA GLY A 14 -29.93 -9.48 -6.20
C GLY A 14 -29.00 -8.39 -5.67
N SER A 15 -28.44 -8.60 -4.48
CA SER A 15 -27.24 -7.90 -4.03
C SER A 15 -26.15 -8.97 -3.92
N SER A 16 -25.23 -8.99 -4.89
CA SER A 16 -23.95 -9.65 -4.69
C SER A 16 -22.95 -8.60 -4.20
N ASP A 17 -22.53 -8.78 -2.95
CA ASP A 17 -21.57 -7.93 -2.26
C ASP A 17 -20.13 -8.21 -2.76
N THR A 18 -19.33 -7.16 -2.95
CA THR A 18 -17.91 -7.25 -3.34
C THR A 18 -16.98 -7.28 -2.14
N GLY A 19 -17.48 -7.02 -0.93
CA GLY A 19 -16.72 -6.91 0.30
C GLY A 19 -15.87 -8.14 0.62
N GLY A 20 -14.55 -7.95 0.76
CA GLY A 20 -13.61 -9.01 1.16
C GLY A 20 -13.24 -10.02 0.08
N HIS A 21 -13.58 -9.74 -1.18
CA HIS A 21 -13.27 -10.57 -2.33
C HIS A 21 -12.22 -9.93 -3.26
N THR A 22 -11.46 -10.78 -3.94
CA THR A 22 -10.54 -10.36 -5.02
C THR A 22 -11.17 -10.66 -6.39
N THR A 23 -10.62 -10.08 -7.46
CA THR A 23 -11.03 -10.48 -8.82
C THR A 23 -10.67 -11.91 -9.18
N VAL A 24 -9.82 -12.58 -8.38
CA VAL A 24 -9.57 -14.02 -8.47
C VAL A 24 -10.78 -14.83 -7.99
N ASP A 25 -11.52 -14.30 -7.01
CA ASP A 25 -12.71 -14.95 -6.45
C ASP A 25 -13.95 -14.64 -7.31
N GLN A 26 -14.12 -13.37 -7.70
CA GLN A 26 -15.25 -12.89 -8.50
C GLN A 26 -14.92 -11.60 -9.24
N THR A 27 -15.44 -11.42 -10.44
CA THR A 27 -15.30 -10.15 -11.19
C THR A 27 -16.62 -9.39 -11.25
N LEU A 28 -16.57 -8.12 -11.61
CA LEU A 28 -17.76 -7.40 -12.07
C LEU A 28 -17.90 -7.55 -13.58
N VAL A 29 -19.12 -7.90 -14.03
CA VAL A 29 -19.44 -8.12 -15.43
C VAL A 29 -20.76 -7.43 -15.81
N PRO A 30 -20.92 -6.99 -17.06
CA PRO A 30 -22.19 -6.48 -17.56
C PRO A 30 -23.26 -7.58 -17.55
N ARG A 31 -24.50 -7.23 -17.17
CA ARG A 31 -25.63 -8.17 -17.19
C ARG A 31 -26.03 -8.49 -18.64
N MET A 32 -26.05 -9.79 -19.01
CA MET A 32 -26.33 -10.26 -20.39
C MET A 32 -27.73 -9.97 -20.96
N LYS A 33 -28.70 -9.46 -20.17
CA LYS A 33 -30.01 -9.04 -20.68
C LYS A 33 -30.03 -7.52 -20.78
N PRO A 34 -30.22 -6.94 -21.97
CA PRO A 34 -30.20 -5.50 -22.14
C PRO A 34 -31.41 -4.90 -21.43
N GLU A 35 -31.14 -3.94 -20.54
CA GLU A 35 -32.02 -2.79 -20.47
C GLU A 35 -31.96 -2.21 -21.90
N GLY A 36 -33.09 -2.25 -22.62
CA GLY A 36 -33.16 -2.13 -24.09
C GLY A 36 -32.92 -0.70 -24.61
N ASN A 37 -32.02 0.02 -23.97
CA ASN A 37 -31.94 1.48 -23.95
C ASN A 37 -30.48 1.99 -24.13
N GLY A 38 -29.46 1.12 -24.01
CA GLY A 38 -28.05 1.52 -24.18
C GLY A 38 -27.28 1.70 -22.87
N TYR A 39 -27.97 1.57 -21.72
CA TYR A 39 -27.37 1.54 -20.39
C TYR A 39 -27.19 0.10 -19.90
N THR A 40 -26.09 -0.19 -19.23
CA THR A 40 -25.68 -1.54 -18.81
C THR A 40 -25.47 -1.60 -17.31
N SER A 41 -26.32 -2.36 -16.61
CA SER A 41 -26.12 -2.66 -15.20
C SER A 41 -25.01 -3.71 -14.97
N LEU A 42 -24.27 -3.53 -13.89
CA LEU A 42 -23.19 -4.44 -13.46
C LEU A 42 -23.68 -5.48 -12.44
N THR A 43 -23.07 -6.66 -12.48
CA THR A 43 -23.33 -7.76 -11.54
C THR A 43 -22.03 -8.54 -11.30
N THR A 44 -21.99 -9.36 -10.25
CA THR A 44 -20.86 -10.30 -10.07
C THR A 44 -20.87 -11.41 -11.12
N GLY A 45 -19.70 -11.68 -11.67
CA GLY A 45 -19.37 -12.80 -12.55
C GLY A 45 -18.29 -13.70 -11.95
N PRO A 46 -17.86 -14.75 -12.68
CA PRO A 46 -16.81 -15.66 -12.22
C PRO A 46 -15.46 -14.92 -12.06
N GLY A 47 -14.67 -15.34 -11.07
CA GLY A 47 -13.31 -14.84 -10.87
C GLY A 47 -12.33 -15.28 -11.96
N GLU A 48 -11.17 -14.62 -11.99
CA GLU A 48 -10.13 -14.80 -12.99
C GLU A 48 -8.82 -15.30 -12.36
N PRO A 49 -8.24 -16.42 -12.84
CA PRO A 49 -7.04 -16.99 -12.25
C PRO A 49 -5.80 -16.12 -12.51
N TYR A 50 -4.75 -16.33 -11.71
CA TYR A 50 -3.45 -15.75 -12.01
C TYR A 50 -2.89 -16.27 -13.34
N ILE A 51 -2.35 -15.35 -14.14
CA ILE A 51 -1.56 -15.64 -15.33
C ILE A 51 -0.08 -15.39 -15.01
N VAL A 52 0.74 -16.43 -15.12
CA VAL A 52 2.20 -16.33 -14.91
C VAL A 52 2.85 -15.72 -16.16
N ARG A 53 3.72 -14.71 -15.99
CA ARG A 53 4.38 -13.98 -17.08
C ARG A 53 5.86 -13.77 -16.84
N GLY A 54 6.65 -13.87 -17.91
CA GLY A 54 8.09 -13.60 -17.92
C GLY A 54 8.96 -14.62 -17.18
N GLY A 55 10.24 -14.26 -17.01
CA GLY A 55 11.25 -15.03 -16.28
C GLY A 55 11.77 -16.29 -16.98
N PRO A 56 12.83 -16.92 -16.42
CA PRO A 56 13.30 -18.24 -16.85
C PRO A 56 12.23 -19.31 -16.56
N ALA A 57 12.38 -20.52 -17.14
CA ALA A 57 11.46 -21.63 -16.89
C ALA A 57 11.34 -21.91 -15.37
N ALA A 58 10.21 -21.54 -14.79
CA ALA A 58 10.01 -21.60 -13.34
C ALA A 58 10.11 -23.04 -12.84
N PRO A 59 10.97 -23.34 -11.85
CA PRO A 59 11.05 -24.68 -11.29
C PRO A 59 9.75 -25.09 -10.60
N LYS A 60 9.42 -26.39 -10.64
CA LYS A 60 8.24 -26.94 -9.94
C LYS A 60 8.39 -26.75 -8.43
N GLY A 61 7.26 -26.56 -7.74
CA GLY A 61 7.22 -26.53 -6.26
C GLY A 61 7.44 -25.17 -5.60
N ARG A 62 7.66 -24.09 -6.36
CA ARG A 62 7.88 -22.73 -5.82
C ARG A 62 6.81 -22.24 -4.83
N ALA A 63 5.53 -22.59 -5.06
CA ALA A 63 4.44 -22.24 -4.15
C ALA A 63 4.66 -22.77 -2.71
N ALA A 64 5.37 -23.89 -2.54
CA ALA A 64 5.64 -24.51 -1.24
C ALA A 64 6.86 -23.91 -0.49
N ARG A 65 7.63 -23.01 -1.13
CA ARG A 65 8.85 -22.43 -0.55
C ARG A 65 8.90 -20.90 -0.55
N ARG A 66 8.05 -20.24 -1.36
CA ARG A 66 8.04 -18.80 -1.50
C ARG A 66 7.78 -18.06 -0.18
N ARG A 67 8.38 -16.88 -0.03
CA ARG A 67 8.24 -16.02 1.14
C ARG A 67 8.03 -14.57 0.71
N SER A 68 7.08 -13.88 1.32
CA SER A 68 6.84 -12.46 1.06
C SER A 68 8.02 -11.61 1.57
N LEU A 69 8.44 -10.65 0.75
CA LEU A 69 9.45 -9.63 1.05
C LEU A 69 8.80 -8.27 1.34
N ALA A 70 7.74 -7.95 0.61
CA ALA A 70 6.90 -6.78 0.82
C ALA A 70 5.49 -7.05 0.29
N TYR A 71 4.49 -6.60 1.02
CA TYR A 71 3.09 -6.65 0.60
C TYR A 71 2.44 -5.27 0.75
N PHE A 72 2.00 -4.67 -0.35
CA PHE A 72 1.43 -3.33 -0.37
C PHE A 72 0.27 -3.23 -1.37
N SER A 73 -0.55 -2.19 -1.26
CA SER A 73 -1.57 -1.85 -2.26
C SER A 73 -1.14 -0.66 -3.11
N GLN A 74 -1.67 -0.55 -4.32
CA GLN A 74 -1.63 0.63 -5.17
C GLN A 74 -3.05 1.12 -5.43
N MET A 75 -3.26 2.42 -5.23
CA MET A 75 -4.39 3.18 -5.74
C MET A 75 -3.86 4.36 -6.57
N THR A 76 -4.65 4.85 -7.52
CA THR A 76 -4.19 5.91 -8.42
C THR A 76 -5.37 6.64 -9.04
N ASP A 77 -5.14 7.88 -9.48
CA ASP A 77 -6.07 8.64 -10.34
C ASP A 77 -7.47 8.71 -9.72
N PHE A 78 -7.52 9.38 -8.56
CA PHE A 78 -8.76 9.70 -7.87
C PHE A 78 -9.50 10.82 -8.59
N GLN A 79 -8.78 11.84 -9.07
CA GLN A 79 -9.35 13.05 -9.68
C GLN A 79 -10.56 13.55 -8.87
N LEU A 80 -10.39 13.66 -7.55
CA LEU A 80 -11.47 14.11 -6.68
C LEU A 80 -11.74 15.58 -6.99
N ALA A 81 -12.87 15.85 -7.62
CA ALA A 81 -13.23 17.18 -8.07
C ALA A 81 -14.25 17.86 -7.14
N ASP A 82 -14.09 19.17 -6.98
CA ASP A 82 -15.14 20.06 -6.52
C ASP A 82 -16.05 20.43 -7.71
N GLU A 83 -17.06 19.61 -7.94
CA GLU A 83 -18.06 19.79 -9.01
C GLU A 83 -18.79 21.14 -8.97
N GLU A 84 -18.83 21.78 -7.80
CA GLU A 84 -19.45 23.10 -7.63
C GLU A 84 -18.48 24.25 -7.90
N SER A 85 -17.21 23.96 -8.20
CA SER A 85 -16.22 24.98 -8.52
C SER A 85 -16.64 25.77 -9.78
N PRO A 86 -16.50 27.11 -9.77
CA PRO A 86 -16.68 27.93 -10.95
C PRO A 86 -15.56 27.79 -11.99
N ALA A 87 -14.40 27.25 -11.61
CA ALA A 87 -13.24 27.07 -12.49
C ALA A 87 -13.20 25.70 -13.20
N ARG A 88 -14.33 25.02 -13.28
CA ARG A 88 -14.48 23.80 -14.07
C ARG A 88 -14.35 24.13 -15.56
N VAL A 89 -13.40 23.50 -16.26
CA VAL A 89 -13.07 23.82 -17.65
C VAL A 89 -14.04 23.22 -18.67
N GLU A 90 -15.06 22.48 -18.23
CA GLU A 90 -16.15 21.98 -19.08
C GLU A 90 -16.79 23.07 -19.96
N PHE A 91 -16.78 24.32 -19.50
CA PHE A 91 -17.30 25.48 -20.23
C PHE A 91 -16.23 26.25 -21.03
N LEU A 92 -14.95 25.90 -20.86
CA LEU A 92 -13.79 26.50 -21.52
C LEU A 92 -13.25 25.61 -22.64
N ASP A 93 -13.53 24.31 -22.61
CA ASP A 93 -13.08 23.33 -23.60
C ASP A 93 -13.93 23.34 -24.88
N VAL A 94 -13.30 23.03 -26.01
CA VAL A 94 -13.83 23.04 -27.38
C VAL A 94 -14.01 21.60 -27.88
N GLY A 95 -14.85 20.80 -27.23
CA GLY A 95 -15.16 19.43 -27.68
C GLY A 95 -16.06 18.62 -26.73
N PRO A 96 -16.47 17.39 -27.10
CA PRO A 96 -16.88 16.39 -26.12
C PRO A 96 -15.66 16.13 -25.22
N ALA A 97 -15.74 16.63 -23.99
CA ALA A 97 -14.62 16.71 -23.06
C ALA A 97 -14.85 15.74 -21.90
N SER A 98 -13.77 15.16 -21.38
CA SER A 98 -13.75 14.35 -20.15
C SER A 98 -14.20 15.11 -18.90
N ALA A 99 -14.54 16.39 -19.03
CA ALA A 99 -15.11 17.22 -17.98
C ALA A 99 -16.64 17.02 -17.81
N TRP A 100 -17.32 16.32 -18.73
CA TRP A 100 -18.78 16.06 -18.67
C TRP A 100 -19.14 14.66 -18.15
N ARG A 101 -18.20 13.97 -17.50
CA ARG A 101 -18.36 12.58 -17.07
C ARG A 101 -19.51 12.43 -16.06
N PRO A 102 -20.39 11.41 -16.21
CA PRO A 102 -21.56 11.24 -15.34
C PRO A 102 -21.21 10.79 -13.91
N GLN A 103 -19.99 10.33 -13.64
CA GLN A 103 -19.57 9.72 -12.37
C GLN A 103 -18.88 10.65 -11.37
N GLU A 104 -18.45 11.85 -11.77
CA GLU A 104 -17.48 12.65 -10.98
C GLU A 104 -17.98 13.04 -9.59
N GLY A 105 -19.23 13.48 -9.46
CA GLY A 105 -19.86 13.75 -8.16
C GLY A 105 -19.96 12.53 -7.22
N PHE A 106 -19.64 11.31 -7.69
CA PHE A 106 -19.66 10.08 -6.88
C PHE A 106 -18.27 9.59 -6.47
N THR A 107 -17.20 10.16 -7.01
CA THR A 107 -15.81 9.76 -6.74
C THR A 107 -15.45 9.71 -5.25
N PRO A 108 -15.89 10.65 -4.39
CA PRO A 108 -15.61 10.55 -2.96
C PRO A 108 -16.11 9.26 -2.30
N PHE A 109 -17.25 8.73 -2.74
CA PHE A 109 -17.79 7.47 -2.24
C PHE A 109 -17.03 6.27 -2.78
N GLN A 110 -16.62 6.31 -4.05
CA GLN A 110 -15.79 5.26 -4.66
C GLN A 110 -14.43 5.16 -3.95
N ILE A 111 -13.81 6.29 -3.61
CA ILE A 111 -12.54 6.33 -2.86
C ILE A 111 -12.69 5.69 -1.48
N ASP A 112 -13.71 6.08 -0.68
CA ASP A 112 -13.93 5.49 0.66
C ASP A 112 -14.22 3.98 0.59
N GLU A 113 -15.01 3.53 -0.38
CA GLU A 113 -15.27 2.10 -0.59
C GLU A 113 -14.03 1.34 -1.10
N THR A 114 -13.11 2.01 -1.81
CA THR A 114 -11.83 1.43 -2.21
C THR A 114 -10.92 1.26 -0.99
N ILE A 115 -10.84 2.28 -0.12
CA ILE A 115 -10.10 2.23 1.15
C ILE A 115 -10.63 1.11 2.05
N ARG A 116 -11.96 0.99 2.18
CA ARG A 116 -12.61 -0.10 2.94
C ARG A 116 -12.22 -1.47 2.39
N GLN A 117 -12.19 -1.64 1.07
CA GLN A 117 -11.77 -2.90 0.48
C GLN A 117 -10.30 -3.20 0.75
N ILE A 118 -9.40 -2.25 0.57
CA ILE A 118 -7.97 -2.44 0.87
C ILE A 118 -7.77 -2.85 2.33
N ASN A 119 -8.52 -2.24 3.25
CA ASN A 119 -8.44 -2.55 4.67
C ASN A 119 -8.96 -3.95 5.04
N ASN A 120 -9.80 -4.57 4.20
CA ASN A 120 -10.15 -5.99 4.34
C ASN A 120 -8.94 -6.90 4.10
N PHE A 121 -7.99 -6.47 3.26
CA PHE A 121 -6.76 -7.21 2.94
C PHE A 121 -5.54 -6.77 3.74
N ALA A 122 -5.60 -5.65 4.46
CA ALA A 122 -4.51 -5.17 5.30
C ALA A 122 -3.99 -6.21 6.33
N PRO A 123 -4.84 -7.03 7.00
CA PRO A 123 -4.34 -8.02 7.95
C PRO A 123 -3.62 -9.22 7.33
N ALA A 124 -3.88 -9.55 6.06
CA ALA A 124 -3.36 -10.74 5.39
C ALA A 124 -3.45 -10.68 3.85
N SER A 125 -2.32 -10.89 3.18
CA SER A 125 -2.21 -11.04 1.73
C SER A 125 -3.13 -12.14 1.19
N PRO A 126 -3.74 -11.94 0.00
CA PRO A 126 -4.48 -13.00 -0.69
C PRO A 126 -3.57 -14.17 -1.10
N VAL A 127 -2.25 -13.97 -1.15
CA VAL A 127 -1.27 -14.98 -1.55
C VAL A 127 -0.63 -15.64 -0.33
N GLN A 128 -0.66 -16.97 -0.27
CA GLN A 128 -0.02 -17.75 0.79
C GLN A 128 1.47 -17.95 0.53
N GLN A 129 2.25 -17.88 1.60
CA GLN A 129 3.64 -18.30 1.64
C GLN A 129 3.76 -19.84 1.68
N GLY A 130 4.98 -20.35 1.48
CA GLY A 130 5.25 -21.78 1.46
C GLY A 130 4.91 -22.53 2.75
N ASP A 131 4.94 -21.83 3.88
CA ASP A 131 4.54 -22.36 5.20
C ASP A 131 3.03 -22.24 5.48
N GLY A 132 2.24 -21.79 4.50
CA GLY A 132 0.80 -21.57 4.61
C GLY A 132 0.40 -20.26 5.31
N THR A 133 1.36 -19.47 5.80
CA THR A 133 1.08 -18.16 6.40
C THR A 133 0.82 -17.10 5.33
N ARG A 134 0.26 -15.95 5.72
CA ARG A 134 0.00 -14.79 4.86
C ARG A 134 0.61 -13.55 5.52
N ASN A 135 1.26 -12.69 4.73
CA ASN A 135 1.88 -11.48 5.26
C ASN A 135 0.83 -10.41 5.52
N ALA A 136 0.98 -9.61 6.57
CA ALA A 136 0.15 -8.40 6.74
C ALA A 136 0.66 -7.33 5.78
N MET A 137 -0.22 -6.43 5.35
CA MET A 137 0.14 -5.33 4.46
C MET A 137 1.06 -4.35 5.19
N ASP A 138 2.14 -3.97 4.51
CA ASP A 138 3.19 -3.12 5.05
C ASP A 138 2.80 -1.63 4.95
N PHE A 139 2.25 -1.21 3.80
CA PHE A 139 1.80 0.15 3.48
C PHE A 139 0.95 0.16 2.20
N ALA A 140 0.41 1.34 1.85
CA ALA A 140 -0.26 1.60 0.58
C ALA A 140 0.49 2.69 -0.22
N LEU A 141 0.46 2.60 -1.55
CA LEU A 141 0.99 3.60 -2.48
C LEU A 141 -0.17 4.30 -3.19
N ILE A 142 -0.11 5.62 -3.29
CA ILE A 142 -1.02 6.48 -4.04
C ILE A 142 -0.22 7.14 -5.17
N THR A 143 -0.46 6.74 -6.42
CA THR A 143 0.41 7.07 -7.56
C THR A 143 -0.04 8.27 -8.39
N GLY A 144 -0.45 9.36 -7.73
CA GLY A 144 -0.80 10.65 -8.35
C GLY A 144 -2.27 10.83 -8.70
N ASP A 145 -2.59 12.03 -9.17
CA ASP A 145 -3.92 12.52 -9.57
C ASP A 145 -4.95 12.37 -8.45
N GLN A 146 -4.65 12.99 -7.32
CA GLN A 146 -5.48 12.94 -6.13
C GLN A 146 -6.62 13.97 -6.22
N ALA A 147 -6.25 15.23 -6.40
CA ALA A 147 -7.19 16.30 -6.73
C ALA A 147 -7.45 16.31 -8.24
N ASP A 148 -8.43 17.09 -8.70
CA ASP A 148 -8.68 17.29 -10.13
C ASP A 148 -8.19 18.68 -10.60
N ASN A 149 -8.52 19.72 -9.85
CA ASN A 149 -8.27 21.11 -10.22
C ASN A 149 -7.16 21.76 -9.39
N GLN A 150 -6.26 20.98 -8.77
CA GLN A 150 -5.21 21.53 -7.89
C GLN A 150 -5.77 22.41 -6.74
N HIS A 151 -7.05 22.27 -6.37
CA HIS A 151 -7.65 23.11 -5.34
C HIS A 151 -7.32 22.63 -3.92
N LEU A 152 -7.16 23.58 -2.99
CA LEU A 152 -6.90 23.28 -1.58
C LEU A 152 -7.98 22.40 -0.93
N ASN A 153 -9.27 22.65 -1.20
CA ASN A 153 -10.37 21.84 -0.66
C ASN A 153 -10.31 20.38 -1.15
N GLU A 154 -10.05 20.15 -2.44
CA GLU A 154 -9.91 18.83 -3.03
C GLU A 154 -8.74 18.06 -2.38
N THR A 155 -7.54 18.66 -2.31
CA THR A 155 -6.38 18.03 -1.67
C THR A 155 -6.65 17.71 -0.19
N VAL A 156 -7.32 18.61 0.53
CA VAL A 156 -7.71 18.41 1.94
C VAL A 156 -8.72 17.28 2.09
N TRP A 157 -9.70 17.19 1.20
CA TRP A 157 -10.70 16.13 1.19
C TRP A 157 -10.08 14.76 0.94
N VAL A 158 -9.16 14.66 -0.02
CA VAL A 158 -8.43 13.40 -0.28
C VAL A 158 -7.62 12.98 0.93
N ARG A 159 -6.81 13.89 1.51
CA ARG A 159 -6.06 13.60 2.74
C ARG A 159 -7.00 13.08 3.82
N ASP A 160 -8.13 13.76 4.06
CA ASP A 160 -9.03 13.38 5.13
C ASP A 160 -9.75 12.04 4.87
N LEU A 161 -10.01 11.69 3.60
CA LEU A 161 -10.47 10.34 3.21
C LEU A 161 -9.42 9.28 3.54
N LEU A 162 -8.16 9.51 3.14
CA LEU A 162 -7.04 8.59 3.36
C LEU A 162 -6.68 8.44 4.85
N GLU A 163 -6.74 9.51 5.64
CA GLU A 163 -6.47 9.50 7.08
C GLU A 163 -7.66 9.03 7.94
N GLY A 164 -8.89 9.07 7.40
CA GLY A 164 -10.10 8.80 8.17
C GLY A 164 -10.50 9.96 9.09
N ASN A 165 -10.23 11.19 8.66
CA ASN A 165 -10.64 12.41 9.36
C ASN A 165 -12.08 12.77 8.97
N GLY A 166 -13.02 12.71 9.91
CA GLY A 166 -14.41 13.01 9.60
C GLY A 166 -15.32 13.35 10.79
N PRO A 167 -16.62 13.59 10.52
CA PRO A 167 -17.30 13.39 9.24
C PRO A 167 -16.95 14.45 8.17
N LEU A 168 -17.01 14.05 6.89
CA LEU A 168 -16.76 14.88 5.70
C LEU A 168 -18.05 15.14 4.93
N THR A 169 -18.05 16.23 4.17
CA THR A 169 -19.12 16.61 3.23
C THR A 169 -18.43 17.23 2.03
N PHE A 170 -18.68 16.67 0.84
CA PHE A 170 -17.99 17.03 -0.41
C PHE A 170 -18.73 18.13 -1.15
N ASN A 171 -19.13 19.16 -0.41
CA ASN A 171 -19.87 20.30 -0.90
C ASN A 171 -19.07 21.56 -0.53
N SER A 172 -18.67 22.31 -1.56
CA SER A 172 -17.98 23.58 -1.43
C SER A 172 -18.93 24.78 -1.47
N GLY A 173 -20.15 24.59 -1.97
CA GLY A 173 -21.22 25.56 -1.91
C GLY A 173 -21.83 25.70 -0.52
N LEU A 174 -23.00 26.33 -0.48
CA LEU A 174 -23.66 26.63 0.78
C LEU A 174 -24.60 25.50 1.12
N SER A 175 -24.41 24.94 2.31
CA SER A 175 -25.27 23.90 2.90
C SER A 175 -26.77 24.25 3.01
N ARG A 176 -27.16 25.48 2.65
CA ARG A 176 -28.55 25.97 2.71
C ARG A 176 -28.91 26.86 1.52
N PRO A 177 -30.08 26.64 0.89
CA PRO A 177 -30.55 27.47 -0.21
C PRO A 177 -30.64 28.96 0.09
N GLU A 178 -30.96 29.37 1.33
CA GLU A 178 -31.07 30.79 1.66
C GLU A 178 -29.75 31.57 1.55
N ASP A 179 -28.62 30.88 1.50
CA ASP A 179 -27.32 31.52 1.40
C ASP A 179 -26.97 31.90 -0.06
N TYR A 180 -27.72 31.37 -1.04
CA TYR A 180 -27.71 31.78 -2.45
C TYR A 180 -28.57 33.03 -2.72
N ALA A 181 -29.12 33.66 -1.68
CA ALA A 181 -29.87 34.90 -1.84
C ALA A 181 -29.00 36.00 -2.46
N LEU A 182 -29.51 36.66 -3.50
CA LEU A 182 -28.80 37.69 -4.25
C LEU A 182 -28.20 38.80 -3.38
N GLU A 183 -28.91 39.22 -2.34
CA GLU A 183 -28.41 40.22 -1.38
C GLU A 183 -27.16 39.71 -0.63
N LYS A 184 -27.13 38.42 -0.28
CA LYS A 184 -25.99 37.79 0.41
C LYS A 184 -24.81 37.58 -0.52
N LEU A 185 -25.05 37.22 -1.78
CA LEU A 185 -24.02 37.06 -2.80
C LEU A 185 -23.43 38.42 -3.23
N ALA A 186 -24.28 39.43 -3.44
CA ALA A 186 -23.83 40.80 -3.72
C ALA A 186 -23.00 41.38 -2.56
N ALA A 187 -23.28 40.98 -1.32
CA ALA A 187 -22.50 41.40 -0.15
C ALA A 187 -21.09 40.76 -0.07
N GLN A 188 -20.78 39.75 -0.89
CA GLN A 188 -19.46 39.07 -0.86
C GLN A 188 -18.34 39.89 -1.50
N GLY A 189 -18.66 40.87 -2.36
CA GLY A 189 -17.65 41.76 -2.93
C GLY A 189 -18.10 42.53 -4.17
N PRO A 190 -17.29 43.48 -4.64
CA PRO A 190 -17.63 44.34 -5.79
C PRO A 190 -17.84 43.57 -7.10
N SER A 191 -17.09 42.49 -7.34
CA SER A 191 -17.25 41.62 -8.51
C SER A 191 -18.59 40.90 -8.50
N CYS A 192 -18.95 40.28 -7.37
CA CYS A 192 -20.24 39.64 -7.17
C CYS A 192 -21.41 40.64 -7.29
N ALA A 193 -21.27 41.83 -6.67
CA ALA A 193 -22.26 42.88 -6.78
C ALA A 193 -22.45 43.38 -8.22
N ALA A 194 -21.37 43.53 -8.98
CA ALA A 194 -21.41 43.95 -10.38
C ALA A 194 -22.12 42.91 -11.26
N PHE A 195 -21.87 41.62 -11.05
CA PHE A 195 -22.57 40.55 -11.77
C PHE A 195 -24.07 40.53 -11.46
N VAL A 196 -24.42 40.60 -10.16
CA VAL A 196 -25.82 40.67 -9.69
C VAL A 196 -26.55 41.86 -10.35
N ALA A 197 -25.89 43.01 -10.47
CA ALA A 197 -26.43 44.21 -11.10
C ALA A 197 -26.56 44.09 -12.63
N ALA A 198 -25.61 43.45 -13.31
CA ALA A 198 -25.56 43.35 -14.77
C ALA A 198 -26.65 42.45 -15.38
N LYS A 199 -27.11 41.42 -14.65
CA LYS A 199 -28.12 40.45 -15.14
C LYS A 199 -29.54 40.71 -14.59
N GLY A 200 -29.81 41.90 -14.05
CA GLY A 200 -31.18 42.37 -13.77
C GLY A 200 -31.85 41.84 -12.50
N GLY A 201 -31.14 41.11 -11.63
CA GLY A 201 -31.69 40.55 -10.39
C GLY A 201 -32.74 39.43 -10.60
N ALA A 202 -32.92 38.61 -9.56
CA ALA A 202 -33.80 37.45 -9.32
C ALA A 202 -33.94 36.35 -10.40
N ALA A 203 -33.76 36.64 -11.68
CA ALA A 203 -34.11 35.73 -12.78
C ALA A 203 -32.97 34.78 -13.22
N GLY A 204 -31.76 34.87 -12.63
CA GLY A 204 -30.59 34.09 -13.05
C GLY A 204 -29.64 33.65 -11.94
N ALA A 205 -30.00 33.84 -10.67
CA ALA A 205 -29.35 33.11 -9.56
C ALA A 205 -30.12 31.82 -9.35
N ALA A 206 -29.40 30.71 -9.09
CA ALA A 206 -29.90 29.35 -8.90
C ALA A 206 -31.41 29.29 -8.60
N ALA A 207 -32.18 28.65 -9.47
CA ALA A 207 -33.62 28.60 -9.27
C ALA A 207 -33.90 27.90 -7.94
N GLU A 208 -34.91 28.41 -7.26
CA GLU A 208 -35.59 27.83 -6.10
C GLU A 208 -35.01 26.55 -5.49
N GLY A 209 -33.99 26.65 -4.63
CA GLY A 209 -33.67 25.54 -3.71
C GLY A 209 -32.52 24.61 -4.10
N ALA A 210 -31.81 24.83 -5.22
CA ALA A 210 -30.66 24.01 -5.63
C ALA A 210 -29.62 23.87 -4.50
N ARG A 211 -29.25 22.63 -4.17
CA ARG A 211 -28.21 22.32 -3.16
C ARG A 211 -26.95 21.71 -3.77
N TYR A 212 -26.94 21.58 -5.08
CA TYR A 212 -25.81 21.23 -5.91
C TYR A 212 -25.79 22.20 -7.10
N THR A 213 -24.59 22.64 -7.49
CA THR A 213 -24.40 23.57 -8.61
C THR A 213 -23.39 23.05 -9.64
N GLY A 214 -23.27 21.74 -9.73
CA GLY A 214 -22.56 21.06 -10.82
C GLY A 214 -23.45 20.87 -12.04
N VAL A 215 -22.91 20.24 -13.07
CA VAL A 215 -23.54 20.16 -14.40
C VAL A 215 -24.66 19.13 -14.48
N GLN A 216 -24.65 18.10 -13.62
CA GLN A 216 -25.59 16.98 -13.63
C GLN A 216 -26.90 17.26 -12.86
N ASP A 217 -27.25 18.52 -12.59
CA ASP A 217 -28.48 18.93 -11.87
C ASP A 217 -28.95 20.25 -12.47
N TYR A 218 -29.04 20.25 -13.81
CA TYR A 218 -29.19 21.47 -14.61
C TYR A 218 -30.66 21.82 -14.84
N ASP A 219 -31.57 20.87 -14.65
CA ASP A 219 -33.02 21.05 -14.70
C ASP A 219 -33.57 21.96 -13.57
N ASP A 220 -32.87 22.06 -12.44
CA ASP A 220 -33.13 22.99 -11.33
C ASP A 220 -32.83 24.48 -11.66
N TYR A 221 -32.51 24.81 -12.92
CA TYR A 221 -32.28 26.20 -13.38
C TYR A 221 -33.48 26.80 -14.14
N PRO A 222 -33.58 28.14 -14.26
CA PRO A 222 -34.75 28.81 -14.84
C PRO A 222 -35.05 28.35 -16.28
N THR A 223 -36.32 28.05 -16.56
CA THR A 223 -36.80 27.63 -17.89
C THR A 223 -36.26 28.51 -19.04
N GLY A 224 -35.58 27.88 -20.00
CA GLY A 224 -35.00 28.53 -21.18
C GLY A 224 -33.47 28.67 -21.16
N THR A 225 -32.79 28.26 -20.08
CA THR A 225 -31.32 28.18 -20.01
C THR A 225 -30.77 26.81 -20.44
N HIS A 226 -31.60 25.76 -20.52
CA HIS A 226 -31.14 24.43 -20.94
C HIS A 226 -30.75 24.44 -22.42
N PRO A 227 -29.56 23.92 -22.77
CA PRO A 227 -29.23 23.68 -24.16
C PRO A 227 -30.24 22.69 -24.77
N ALA A 228 -30.70 22.95 -26.00
CA ALA A 228 -31.65 22.08 -26.72
C ALA A 228 -31.11 20.64 -26.99
N LYS A 229 -29.81 20.42 -26.73
CA LYS A 229 -29.10 19.15 -26.70
C LYS A 229 -28.09 19.19 -25.53
N PRO A 230 -28.37 18.58 -24.37
CA PRO A 230 -27.40 18.56 -23.27
C PRO A 230 -26.18 17.72 -23.64
N LEU A 231 -24.98 18.20 -23.28
CA LEU A 231 -23.70 17.49 -23.44
C LEU A 231 -23.41 16.55 -22.24
N PHE A 232 -24.31 16.49 -21.26
CA PHE A 232 -24.14 15.77 -20.01
C PHE A 232 -25.41 15.02 -19.63
N TYR A 233 -25.25 14.04 -18.76
CA TYR A 233 -26.34 13.28 -18.18
C TYR A 233 -26.88 13.97 -16.93
N ASP A 234 -28.18 14.26 -16.95
CA ASP A 234 -28.95 14.72 -15.79
C ASP A 234 -29.79 13.53 -15.27
N PRO A 235 -29.57 13.04 -14.03
CA PRO A 235 -30.29 11.92 -13.48
C PRO A 235 -31.74 12.25 -13.09
N ASP A 236 -32.11 13.52 -12.90
CA ASP A 236 -33.45 13.94 -12.53
C ASP A 236 -34.35 14.06 -13.77
N GLU A 237 -33.79 14.55 -14.87
CA GLU A 237 -34.46 14.64 -16.18
C GLU A 237 -33.57 14.16 -17.36
N PRO A 238 -33.39 12.84 -17.56
CA PRO A 238 -32.59 12.33 -18.67
C PRO A 238 -33.18 12.71 -20.04
N THR A 239 -32.47 13.54 -20.80
CA THR A 239 -32.93 14.10 -22.09
C THR A 239 -31.84 14.06 -23.17
N GLY A 240 -32.21 14.35 -24.41
CA GLY A 240 -31.28 14.33 -25.55
C GLY A 240 -31.06 12.93 -26.15
N PRO A 241 -30.38 12.84 -27.30
CA PRO A 241 -30.27 11.59 -28.07
C PRO A 241 -29.39 10.53 -27.39
N GLU A 242 -28.47 10.95 -26.53
CA GLU A 242 -27.51 10.09 -25.84
C GLU A 242 -28.05 9.56 -24.51
N TRP A 243 -28.77 10.41 -23.76
CA TRP A 243 -29.14 10.14 -22.37
C TRP A 243 -30.61 9.83 -22.14
N ALA A 244 -31.52 10.09 -23.09
CA ALA A 244 -32.98 9.89 -22.90
C ALA A 244 -33.40 8.46 -22.51
N ASN A 245 -32.49 7.52 -22.69
CA ASN A 245 -32.67 6.11 -22.40
C ASN A 245 -32.02 5.67 -21.08
N TRP A 246 -31.23 6.53 -20.44
CA TRP A 246 -30.57 6.24 -19.16
C TRP A 246 -31.60 6.25 -18.01
N PRO A 247 -31.26 5.64 -16.86
CA PRO A 247 -32.11 5.66 -15.67
C PRO A 247 -32.47 7.09 -15.21
N THR A 248 -33.64 7.23 -14.58
CA THR A 248 -33.96 8.43 -13.78
C THR A 248 -33.75 8.12 -12.30
N TYR A 249 -33.12 9.03 -11.56
CA TYR A 249 -32.92 8.98 -10.12
C TYR A 249 -33.21 10.34 -9.49
N ASN A 250 -34.49 10.68 -9.29
CA ASN A 250 -34.83 12.02 -8.81
C ASN A 250 -34.21 12.35 -7.42
N GLY A 251 -33.53 13.48 -7.34
CA GLY A 251 -32.79 14.00 -6.18
C GLY A 251 -31.45 13.31 -5.93
N LEU A 252 -30.84 12.69 -6.95
CA LEU A 252 -29.60 11.91 -6.77
C LEU A 252 -28.39 12.77 -6.43
N MET A 253 -28.17 13.84 -7.19
CA MET A 253 -27.04 14.75 -6.96
C MET A 253 -27.21 15.47 -5.63
N ASP A 254 -28.43 15.91 -5.37
CA ASP A 254 -28.89 16.48 -4.13
C ASP A 254 -28.57 15.59 -2.91
N ARG A 255 -28.76 14.27 -3.03
CA ARG A 255 -28.37 13.28 -2.02
C ARG A 255 -26.85 13.17 -1.88
N ALA A 256 -26.11 13.10 -2.99
CA ALA A 256 -24.65 12.97 -2.99
C ALA A 256 -24.00 14.15 -2.26
N GLN A 257 -24.51 15.36 -2.42
CA GLN A 257 -23.96 16.55 -1.76
C GLN A 257 -24.28 16.66 -0.27
N GLN A 258 -25.40 16.12 0.18
CA GLN A 258 -25.86 16.29 1.56
C GLN A 258 -25.41 15.19 2.52
N ILE A 259 -25.07 14.00 2.01
CA ILE A 259 -24.73 12.87 2.86
C ILE A 259 -23.35 13.07 3.49
N PRO A 260 -23.23 13.10 4.83
CA PRO A 260 -21.91 13.10 5.45
C PRO A 260 -21.28 11.71 5.35
N VAL A 261 -20.01 11.66 4.95
CA VAL A 261 -19.20 10.44 4.94
C VAL A 261 -18.38 10.37 6.22
N ASP A 262 -18.37 9.22 6.88
CA ASP A 262 -17.44 8.92 7.98
C ASP A 262 -16.30 8.06 7.39
N PRO A 263 -15.25 8.71 6.86
CA PRO A 263 -14.22 8.03 6.09
C PRO A 263 -13.51 7.02 6.96
N GLN A 264 -13.22 5.85 6.39
CA GLN A 264 -12.62 4.78 7.17
C GLN A 264 -11.13 5.00 7.44
N GLY A 265 -10.44 5.70 6.52
CA GLY A 265 -8.99 5.87 6.50
C GLY A 265 -8.24 4.57 6.24
N LEU A 266 -7.05 4.63 5.66
CA LEU A 266 -6.21 3.45 5.47
C LEU A 266 -5.73 2.90 6.83
N ALA A 267 -5.76 1.56 6.96
CA ALA A 267 -5.37 0.86 8.17
C ALA A 267 -3.85 0.68 8.30
N VAL A 268 -3.11 1.04 7.25
CA VAL A 268 -1.66 0.99 7.10
C VAL A 268 -1.13 2.39 6.75
N PRO A 269 0.17 2.67 6.95
CA PRO A 269 0.78 3.88 6.42
C PRO A 269 0.57 3.98 4.90
N PHE A 270 0.47 5.19 4.36
CA PHE A 270 0.37 5.41 2.93
C PHE A 270 1.37 6.47 2.47
N TYR A 271 1.85 6.29 1.24
CA TYR A 271 2.88 7.09 0.59
C TYR A 271 2.38 7.60 -0.75
N ILE A 272 2.61 8.88 -1.01
CA ILE A 272 2.02 9.61 -2.14
C ILE A 272 3.11 10.08 -3.10
N THR A 273 2.80 10.06 -4.40
CA THR A 273 3.47 10.90 -5.41
C THR A 273 2.43 11.84 -6.04
N ASN A 274 2.88 12.96 -6.59
CA ASN A 274 1.99 13.90 -7.26
C ASN A 274 1.76 13.46 -8.71
N GLY A 275 0.54 13.62 -9.21
CA GLY A 275 0.22 13.54 -10.64
C GLY A 275 -0.03 14.90 -11.26
N ASN A 276 -0.37 14.94 -12.55
CA ASN A 276 -0.59 16.20 -13.24
C ASN A 276 -1.82 16.95 -12.73
N HIS A 277 -2.89 16.27 -12.33
CA HIS A 277 -4.07 16.94 -11.74
C HIS A 277 -3.79 17.50 -10.34
N ASP A 278 -2.68 17.08 -9.71
CA ASP A 278 -2.25 17.64 -8.43
C ASP A 278 -1.47 18.95 -8.60
N VAL A 279 -0.94 19.23 -9.80
CA VAL A 279 -0.03 20.37 -10.05
C VAL A 279 -0.41 21.23 -11.25
N LEU A 280 -1.43 20.82 -12.02
CA LEU A 280 -2.06 21.53 -13.12
C LEU A 280 -3.58 21.50 -12.92
N ALA A 281 -4.28 22.55 -13.35
CA ALA A 281 -5.74 22.58 -13.39
C ALA A 281 -6.27 21.53 -14.37
N GLN A 282 -7.07 20.58 -13.88
CA GLN A 282 -7.59 19.41 -14.60
C GLN A 282 -6.52 18.62 -15.33
N GLY A 283 -5.29 18.68 -14.82
CA GLY A 283 -4.14 17.96 -15.37
C GLY A 283 -3.62 18.48 -16.71
N ASN A 284 -4.17 19.57 -17.25
CA ASN A 284 -3.86 20.03 -18.61
C ASN A 284 -3.35 21.47 -18.66
N GLU A 285 -3.83 22.32 -17.74
CA GLU A 285 -3.67 23.76 -17.82
C GLU A 285 -2.92 24.31 -16.61
N ASP A 286 -2.12 25.34 -16.83
CA ASP A 286 -1.40 25.98 -15.75
C ASP A 286 -2.35 26.74 -14.81
N ALA A 287 -2.05 26.66 -13.53
CA ALA A 287 -2.74 27.38 -12.48
C ALA A 287 -2.45 28.88 -12.57
N VAL A 288 -3.20 29.64 -13.36
CA VAL A 288 -2.99 31.09 -13.48
C VAL A 288 -3.92 31.89 -12.56
N ARG A 289 -3.48 33.11 -12.24
CA ARG A 289 -4.21 34.04 -11.35
C ARG A 289 -5.67 34.22 -11.75
N SER A 290 -5.94 34.39 -13.04
CA SER A 290 -7.29 34.61 -13.52
C SER A 290 -8.19 33.41 -13.22
N ILE A 291 -7.74 32.19 -13.48
CA ILE A 291 -8.51 30.97 -13.20
C ILE A 291 -8.75 30.82 -11.69
N GLU A 292 -7.77 31.14 -10.84
CA GLU A 292 -7.95 31.12 -9.38
C GLU A 292 -8.97 32.17 -8.88
N ASP A 293 -8.93 33.39 -9.43
CA ASP A 293 -9.91 34.45 -9.12
C ASP A 293 -11.34 34.02 -9.53
N ILE A 294 -11.45 33.18 -10.57
CA ILE A 294 -12.72 32.53 -10.93
C ILE A 294 -13.05 31.43 -9.92
N ALA A 295 -12.15 30.49 -9.63
CA ALA A 295 -12.37 29.35 -8.74
C ALA A 295 -12.87 29.80 -7.36
N THR A 296 -12.21 30.81 -6.79
CA THR A 296 -12.56 31.38 -5.48
C THR A 296 -13.75 32.35 -5.54
N GLY A 297 -14.13 32.76 -6.75
CA GLY A 297 -15.18 33.72 -7.04
C GLY A 297 -16.60 33.16 -6.94
N CYS A 298 -17.56 34.00 -7.32
CA CYS A 298 -18.99 33.75 -7.16
C CYS A 298 -19.74 33.59 -8.47
N PHE A 299 -19.03 33.44 -9.60
CA PHE A 299 -19.62 33.34 -10.93
C PHE A 299 -19.17 32.05 -11.59
N LYS A 300 -20.12 31.17 -11.92
CA LYS A 300 -19.89 29.94 -12.69
C LYS A 300 -20.49 30.10 -14.08
N ALA A 301 -19.70 29.91 -15.12
CA ALA A 301 -20.20 29.94 -16.49
C ALA A 301 -21.20 28.80 -16.74
N LEU A 302 -22.19 29.05 -17.59
CA LEU A 302 -23.25 28.09 -17.91
C LEU A 302 -23.42 27.79 -19.39
N GLY A 303 -22.84 28.61 -20.25
CA GLY A 303 -22.77 28.35 -21.68
C GLY A 303 -21.31 28.22 -22.09
N THR A 304 -21.00 27.20 -22.88
CA THR A 304 -19.75 27.19 -23.64
C THR A 304 -19.78 28.38 -24.58
N THR A 305 -18.69 29.13 -24.74
CA THR A 305 -18.58 30.11 -25.84
C THR A 305 -18.34 29.42 -27.19
N SER A 306 -18.24 28.09 -27.17
CA SER A 306 -17.88 27.21 -28.26
C SER A 306 -19.07 26.33 -28.61
N ASP A 307 -19.99 26.86 -29.42
CA ASP A 307 -20.53 26.02 -30.47
C ASP A 307 -19.32 25.66 -31.35
N PRO A 308 -18.90 24.37 -31.44
CA PRO A 308 -17.76 23.98 -32.26
C PRO A 308 -17.95 24.34 -33.75
N THR A 309 -19.16 24.75 -34.16
CA THR A 309 -19.47 25.24 -35.50
C THR A 309 -19.57 26.77 -35.62
N ALA A 310 -19.55 27.55 -34.53
CA ALA A 310 -19.88 28.98 -34.58
C ALA A 310 -18.90 29.96 -33.90
N ALA A 311 -17.81 29.53 -33.25
CA ALA A 311 -16.83 30.45 -32.67
C ALA A 311 -15.41 30.27 -33.23
N PRO A 312 -14.68 31.37 -33.53
CA PRO A 312 -13.26 31.30 -33.83
C PRO A 312 -12.50 30.85 -32.58
N ALA A 313 -11.44 30.05 -32.77
CA ALA A 313 -10.51 29.69 -31.70
C ALA A 313 -10.08 30.95 -30.91
N PRO A 314 -9.91 30.86 -29.57
CA PRO A 314 -9.38 31.97 -28.81
C PRO A 314 -8.06 32.45 -29.44
N PRO A 315 -7.81 33.77 -29.53
CA PRO A 315 -6.52 34.27 -29.98
C PRO A 315 -5.39 33.63 -29.18
N GLU A 316 -4.32 33.22 -29.84
CA GLU A 316 -3.12 32.67 -29.21
C GLU A 316 -2.63 33.65 -28.11
N GLY A 317 -2.64 33.21 -26.84
CA GLY A 317 -2.29 34.04 -25.68
C GLY A 317 -3.42 34.88 -25.07
N ALA A 318 -4.69 34.63 -25.40
CA ALA A 318 -5.82 35.26 -24.71
C ALA A 318 -6.00 34.69 -23.29
N ASP A 319 -6.07 35.56 -22.28
CA ASP A 319 -6.38 35.18 -20.90
C ASP A 319 -7.78 34.55 -20.82
N PRO A 320 -7.92 33.27 -20.41
CA PRO A 320 -9.20 32.55 -20.37
C PRO A 320 -10.28 33.23 -19.50
N SER A 321 -9.92 34.24 -18.70
CA SER A 321 -10.87 35.10 -17.98
C SER A 321 -11.98 35.70 -18.86
N PHE A 322 -11.76 35.89 -20.17
CA PHE A 322 -12.80 36.40 -21.07
C PHE A 322 -14.00 35.45 -21.23
N LEU A 323 -13.78 34.14 -21.14
CA LEU A 323 -14.82 33.10 -21.19
C LEU A 323 -15.73 33.17 -19.96
N LEU A 324 -15.20 33.75 -18.89
CA LEU A 324 -15.82 33.84 -17.57
C LEU A 324 -16.29 35.29 -17.29
N SER A 325 -16.42 36.09 -18.35
CA SER A 325 -16.96 37.44 -18.29
C SER A 325 -18.45 37.46 -17.91
N PRO A 326 -18.89 38.42 -17.06
CA PRO A 326 -20.30 38.68 -16.78
C PRO A 326 -21.18 38.92 -18.03
N ALA A 327 -20.58 39.20 -19.19
CA ALA A 327 -21.29 39.32 -20.45
C ALA A 327 -21.87 37.97 -20.94
N ASN A 328 -21.23 36.84 -20.61
CA ASN A 328 -21.63 35.49 -21.02
C ASN A 328 -22.81 34.97 -20.17
N GLY A 329 -23.39 33.83 -20.57
CA GLY A 329 -24.40 33.13 -19.78
C GLY A 329 -23.75 32.39 -18.61
N GLY A 330 -24.25 32.58 -17.38
CA GLY A 330 -23.70 31.95 -16.19
C GLY A 330 -24.60 32.16 -14.97
N MET A 331 -24.25 31.49 -13.87
CA MET A 331 -24.97 31.55 -12.59
C MET A 331 -24.08 32.10 -11.47
N LEU A 332 -24.73 32.49 -10.38
CA LEU A 332 -24.03 32.76 -9.15
C LEU A 332 -23.85 31.50 -8.32
N VAL A 333 -22.63 31.31 -7.83
CA VAL A 333 -22.28 30.29 -6.84
C VAL A 333 -21.64 30.97 -5.62
N PRO A 334 -21.60 30.30 -4.46
CA PRO A 334 -20.95 30.83 -3.28
C PRO A 334 -19.43 30.92 -3.51
N PRO A 335 -18.79 32.05 -3.16
CA PRO A 335 -17.35 32.11 -3.16
C PRO A 335 -16.80 31.21 -2.05
N ASP A 336 -15.77 30.43 -2.37
CA ASP A 336 -15.06 29.59 -1.40
C ASP A 336 -13.55 29.84 -1.53
N PRO A 337 -12.92 30.48 -0.54
CA PRO A 337 -11.47 30.72 -0.57
C PRO A 337 -10.66 29.42 -0.52
N ARG A 338 -11.27 28.28 -0.18
CA ARG A 338 -10.61 26.97 -0.21
C ARG A 338 -10.46 26.41 -1.63
N ARG A 339 -11.04 27.06 -2.64
CA ARG A 339 -10.81 26.73 -4.07
C ARG A 339 -9.57 27.42 -4.64
N GLN A 340 -8.75 28.06 -3.80
CA GLN A 340 -7.42 28.51 -4.21
C GLN A 340 -6.57 27.32 -4.69
N PHE A 341 -5.67 27.56 -5.62
CA PHE A 341 -4.73 26.56 -6.08
C PHE A 341 -3.69 26.28 -4.98
N VAL A 342 -3.08 25.10 -5.05
CA VAL A 342 -1.98 24.72 -4.15
C VAL A 342 -0.72 24.39 -4.92
N ASP A 343 0.40 24.97 -4.49
CA ASP A 343 1.71 24.58 -4.99
C ASP A 343 2.26 23.34 -4.27
N LYS A 344 3.33 22.73 -4.81
CA LYS A 344 3.98 21.54 -4.22
C LYS A 344 4.36 21.73 -2.73
N PRO A 345 4.96 22.84 -2.28
CA PRO A 345 5.15 23.12 -0.86
C PRO A 345 3.87 23.08 -0.03
N GLN A 346 2.77 23.65 -0.52
CA GLN A 346 1.48 23.63 0.16
C GLN A 346 0.86 22.23 0.20
N ILE A 347 0.96 21.44 -0.87
CA ILE A 347 0.55 20.02 -0.87
C ILE A 347 1.28 19.26 0.24
N LYS A 348 2.60 19.43 0.36
CA LYS A 348 3.39 18.83 1.46
C LYS A 348 2.92 19.32 2.83
N GLN A 349 2.56 20.59 2.97
CA GLN A 349 2.00 21.11 4.23
C GLN A 349 0.64 20.50 4.54
N VAL A 350 -0.24 20.32 3.54
CA VAL A 350 -1.55 19.69 3.72
C VAL A 350 -1.40 18.28 4.28
N TYR A 351 -0.48 17.49 3.72
CA TYR A 351 -0.17 16.13 4.18
C TYR A 351 0.66 16.07 5.47
N GLY A 352 1.46 17.10 5.77
CA GLY A 352 2.23 17.19 7.03
C GLY A 352 1.46 17.82 8.21
N ALA A 353 0.30 18.44 7.97
CA ALA A 353 -0.43 19.23 8.96
C ALA A 353 -0.97 18.41 10.15
N THR A 354 -1.21 17.11 9.97
CA THR A 354 -1.93 16.28 10.94
C THR A 354 -1.01 15.52 11.87
N ASN A 355 0.23 15.18 11.47
CA ASN A 355 1.33 14.60 12.28
C ASN A 355 0.89 13.60 13.38
N GLU A 356 -0.21 12.87 13.17
CA GLU A 356 -0.85 11.96 14.13
C GLU A 356 -1.29 10.62 13.50
N GLY A 357 -0.91 10.36 12.23
CA GLY A 357 -1.14 9.10 11.51
C GLY A 357 -0.14 7.99 11.88
N PRO A 358 -0.39 6.72 11.47
CA PRO A 358 0.60 5.65 11.61
C PRO A 358 1.79 5.92 10.67
N GLY A 359 2.81 6.60 11.18
CA GLY A 359 3.97 7.06 10.40
C GLY A 359 4.07 8.58 10.50
N ASP A 360 4.90 9.07 11.42
CA ASP A 360 5.19 10.50 11.57
C ASP A 360 6.17 10.94 10.45
N ASP A 361 5.86 10.63 9.18
CA ASP A 361 6.74 10.86 8.02
C ASP A 361 6.08 11.63 6.86
N ASP A 362 5.01 12.38 7.16
CA ASP A 362 4.30 13.27 6.23
C ASP A 362 3.95 12.59 4.89
N HIS A 363 3.51 11.33 4.97
CA HIS A 363 3.12 10.49 3.82
C HIS A 363 4.21 10.33 2.74
N GLY A 364 5.46 10.35 3.19
CA GLY A 364 6.64 10.26 2.34
C GLY A 364 7.45 11.55 2.28
N PHE A 365 6.78 12.71 2.38
CA PHE A 365 7.42 13.99 2.16
C PHE A 365 8.47 14.35 3.23
N ALA A 366 8.43 13.74 4.42
CA ALA A 366 9.50 13.91 5.40
C ALA A 366 10.82 13.21 4.98
N HIS A 367 10.78 12.33 3.98
CA HIS A 367 11.96 11.67 3.40
C HIS A 367 12.51 12.40 2.17
N VAL A 368 11.92 13.53 1.76
CA VAL A 368 12.54 14.39 0.73
C VAL A 368 13.89 14.85 1.26
N ASP A 369 14.94 14.67 0.45
CA ASP A 369 16.28 15.06 0.86
C ASP A 369 16.34 16.54 1.19
N THR A 370 16.89 16.88 2.36
CA THR A 370 16.97 18.29 2.81
C THR A 370 17.73 19.16 1.80
N SER A 371 18.71 18.59 1.10
CA SER A 371 19.43 19.28 0.03
C SER A 371 18.52 19.57 -1.15
N GLU A 372 17.83 18.56 -1.69
CA GLU A 372 16.92 18.71 -2.83
C GLU A 372 15.79 19.69 -2.48
N ASN A 373 15.17 19.55 -1.30
CA ASN A 373 14.14 20.46 -0.81
C ASN A 373 14.64 21.91 -0.64
N THR A 374 15.90 22.11 -0.24
CA THR A 374 16.46 23.47 -0.09
C THR A 374 16.81 24.07 -1.44
N LYS A 375 17.45 23.30 -2.32
CA LYS A 375 17.88 23.77 -3.66
C LYS A 375 16.68 24.08 -4.56
N SER A 376 15.56 23.36 -4.39
CA SER A 376 14.30 23.55 -5.13
C SER A 376 13.33 24.57 -4.52
N SER A 377 13.75 25.37 -3.53
CA SER A 377 12.85 26.28 -2.80
C SER A 377 11.61 25.59 -2.19
N GLY A 378 11.73 24.31 -1.86
CA GLY A 378 10.66 23.47 -1.33
C GLY A 378 9.80 22.78 -2.39
N SER A 379 10.11 22.88 -3.69
CA SER A 379 9.31 22.24 -4.74
C SER A 379 9.59 20.74 -4.91
N ALA A 380 10.76 20.23 -4.51
CA ALA A 380 11.05 18.79 -4.64
C ALA A 380 10.00 17.91 -3.93
N SER A 381 9.28 17.10 -4.70
CA SER A 381 8.26 16.14 -4.23
C SER A 381 8.70 14.67 -4.31
N TYR A 382 9.89 14.40 -4.85
CA TYR A 382 10.49 13.07 -4.92
C TYR A 382 11.28 12.73 -3.65
N TYR A 383 11.28 11.45 -3.28
CA TYR A 383 11.90 10.99 -2.04
C TYR A 383 12.21 9.50 -2.09
N ALA A 384 13.07 9.05 -1.17
CA ALA A 384 13.45 7.65 -1.09
C ALA A 384 13.59 7.19 0.36
N TRP A 385 13.03 6.04 0.69
CA TRP A 385 13.08 5.49 2.05
C TRP A 385 13.22 3.98 2.06
N ASP A 386 13.67 3.48 3.21
CA ASP A 386 13.79 2.05 3.48
C ASP A 386 12.71 1.70 4.52
N PRO A 387 11.56 1.11 4.11
CA PRO A 387 10.49 0.80 5.05
C PRO A 387 10.99 -0.18 6.12
N PRO A 388 10.83 0.14 7.42
CA PRO A 388 11.30 -0.74 8.50
C PRO A 388 10.70 -2.16 8.48
N GLN A 389 9.53 -2.32 7.84
CA GLN A 389 8.79 -3.56 7.69
C GLN A 389 9.43 -4.50 6.66
N THR A 390 10.16 -3.94 5.68
CA THR A 390 10.64 -4.65 4.48
C THR A 390 12.17 -4.54 4.34
N PRO A 391 12.95 -5.11 5.29
CA PRO A 391 14.40 -4.95 5.32
C PRO A 391 15.07 -5.48 4.04
N GLY A 392 15.98 -4.67 3.47
CA GLY A 392 16.66 -4.98 2.21
C GLY A 392 15.95 -4.45 0.96
N LEU A 393 14.79 -3.80 1.12
CA LEU A 393 14.12 -3.05 0.06
C LEU A 393 14.26 -1.55 0.28
N ARG A 394 14.40 -0.82 -0.83
CA ARG A 394 14.32 0.64 -0.91
C ARG A 394 13.18 1.00 -1.86
N PHE A 395 12.32 1.91 -1.41
CA PHE A 395 11.25 2.47 -2.22
C PHE A 395 11.63 3.89 -2.59
N ILE A 396 11.41 4.25 -3.85
CA ILE A 396 11.80 5.56 -4.40
C ILE A 396 10.59 6.12 -5.15
N SER A 397 10.09 7.26 -4.67
CA SER A 397 9.08 8.08 -5.35
C SER A 397 9.79 9.02 -6.33
N ILE A 398 9.35 9.04 -7.57
CA ILE A 398 9.77 10.02 -8.58
C ILE A 398 8.59 10.91 -8.97
N ASP A 399 8.90 12.16 -9.29
CA ASP A 399 7.98 13.18 -9.76
C ASP A 399 8.15 13.32 -11.27
N THR A 400 7.14 12.90 -12.02
CA THR A 400 7.17 12.81 -13.49
C THR A 400 6.36 13.91 -14.16
N ASN A 401 5.96 14.93 -13.42
CA ASN A 401 5.10 16.01 -13.91
C ASN A 401 5.93 17.09 -14.63
N SER A 402 5.29 17.82 -15.53
CA SER A 402 5.92 18.92 -16.26
C SER A 402 5.06 20.17 -16.10
N GLU A 403 5.54 21.14 -15.32
CA GLU A 403 4.82 22.34 -14.86
C GLU A 403 5.29 23.60 -15.62
N GLY A 404 5.20 23.58 -16.95
CA GLY A 404 5.87 24.57 -17.80
C GLY A 404 5.00 25.66 -18.42
N GLY A 405 3.78 25.94 -17.97
CA GLY A 405 3.04 27.08 -18.56
C GLY A 405 2.34 26.81 -19.88
N GLN A 406 2.36 25.58 -20.40
CA GLN A 406 1.80 25.28 -21.72
C GLN A 406 0.46 24.56 -21.64
N THR A 407 -0.52 25.12 -22.35
CA THR A 407 -1.84 24.53 -22.59
C THR A 407 -1.72 23.34 -23.54
N ALA A 408 -2.71 22.43 -23.55
CA ALA A 408 -2.72 21.16 -24.28
C ALA A 408 -2.17 21.19 -25.73
N GLU A 409 -1.74 20.00 -26.20
CA GLU A 409 -1.21 19.70 -27.54
C GLU A 409 -1.64 20.72 -28.60
N THR A 410 -0.72 21.48 -29.18
CA THR A 410 -1.05 22.41 -30.27
C THR A 410 -1.53 21.59 -31.47
N LEU A 411 -2.86 21.44 -31.59
CA LEU A 411 -3.50 20.81 -32.73
C LEU A 411 -3.44 21.77 -33.93
N VAL A 412 -2.27 21.85 -34.57
CA VAL A 412 -2.13 22.53 -35.86
C VAL A 412 -2.56 21.55 -36.95
N PRO A 413 -3.63 21.84 -37.73
CA PRO A 413 -4.07 20.94 -38.80
C PRO A 413 -2.92 20.65 -39.78
N GLY A 414 -2.53 19.37 -39.90
CA GLY A 414 -1.46 18.93 -40.79
C GLY A 414 -0.05 18.93 -40.17
N GLN A 415 0.09 19.14 -38.86
CA GLN A 415 1.32 18.85 -38.10
C GLN A 415 1.10 17.67 -37.13
N PRO A 416 2.14 16.90 -36.79
CA PRO A 416 2.09 15.99 -35.66
C PRO A 416 1.85 16.80 -34.37
N SER A 417 0.94 16.36 -33.50
CA SER A 417 0.78 17.00 -32.19
C SER A 417 2.08 16.85 -31.38
N THR A 418 2.54 17.94 -30.78
CA THR A 418 3.57 17.89 -29.75
C THR A 418 2.91 17.57 -28.41
N PRO A 419 3.38 16.56 -27.66
CA PRO A 419 2.86 16.25 -26.34
C PRO A 419 2.83 17.49 -25.42
N GLY A 420 1.67 17.80 -24.85
CA GLY A 420 1.48 18.91 -23.91
C GLY A 420 1.92 18.58 -22.47
N SER A 421 1.59 19.47 -21.53
CA SER A 421 1.88 19.34 -20.09
C SER A 421 1.12 18.18 -19.42
N SER A 422 0.13 17.60 -20.12
CA SER A 422 -0.56 16.36 -19.74
C SER A 422 0.35 15.13 -19.84
N ASN A 423 1.46 15.19 -20.57
CA ASN A 423 2.55 14.20 -20.53
C ASN A 423 3.70 14.70 -19.66
N GLY A 424 4.77 13.90 -19.51
CA GLY A 424 5.80 14.16 -18.49
C GLY A 424 7.22 13.88 -18.93
N ASN A 425 8.16 14.12 -18.01
CA ASN A 425 9.57 13.84 -18.14
C ASN A 425 10.21 13.81 -16.75
N LEU A 426 11.54 13.64 -16.69
CA LEU A 426 12.34 13.97 -15.51
C LEU A 426 13.30 15.11 -15.88
N ASP A 427 13.38 16.12 -15.03
CA ASP A 427 14.40 17.15 -15.05
C ASP A 427 15.78 16.56 -14.68
N ASP A 428 16.87 17.16 -15.19
CA ASP A 428 18.23 16.68 -14.90
C ASP A 428 18.55 16.66 -13.39
N PRO A 429 18.20 17.68 -12.57
CA PRO A 429 18.45 17.64 -11.13
C PRO A 429 17.88 16.39 -10.44
N GLN A 430 16.61 16.04 -10.71
CA GLN A 430 16.02 14.81 -10.19
C GLN A 430 16.64 13.55 -10.81
N PHE A 431 16.95 13.54 -12.09
CA PHE A 431 17.57 12.39 -12.75
C PHE A 431 18.94 12.05 -12.13
N GLN A 432 19.77 13.06 -11.89
CA GLN A 432 21.05 12.89 -11.19
C GLN A 432 20.85 12.44 -9.74
N TRP A 433 19.84 12.98 -9.04
CA TRP A 433 19.45 12.50 -7.71
C TRP A 433 19.07 11.01 -7.73
N LEU A 434 18.22 10.59 -8.66
CA LEU A 434 17.79 9.21 -8.82
C LEU A 434 18.99 8.30 -9.09
N LYS A 435 19.91 8.70 -9.96
CA LYS A 435 21.16 7.96 -10.23
C LYS A 435 22.01 7.77 -8.97
N ARG A 436 22.13 8.80 -8.12
CA ARG A 436 22.81 8.70 -6.82
C ARG A 436 22.09 7.72 -5.89
N GLU A 437 20.77 7.76 -5.84
CA GLU A 437 19.95 6.90 -5.00
C GLU A 437 20.04 5.41 -5.41
N LEU A 438 19.97 5.13 -6.71
CA LEU A 438 20.14 3.78 -7.26
C LEU A 438 21.56 3.25 -7.00
N THR A 439 22.57 4.10 -7.13
CA THR A 439 23.97 3.75 -6.80
C THR A 439 24.11 3.43 -5.32
N ALA A 440 23.52 4.24 -4.45
CA ALA A 440 23.57 4.03 -3.01
C ALA A 440 22.83 2.75 -2.58
N ALA A 441 21.67 2.46 -3.18
CA ALA A 441 20.92 1.23 -2.95
C ALA A 441 21.73 -0.01 -3.37
N ARG A 442 22.36 0.03 -4.55
CA ARG A 442 23.25 -1.04 -5.03
C ARG A 442 24.43 -1.26 -4.09
N GLY A 443 25.07 -0.18 -3.61
CA GLY A 443 26.18 -0.26 -2.64
C GLY A 443 25.78 -0.83 -1.27
N ARG A 444 24.48 -0.88 -0.97
CA ARG A 444 23.90 -1.45 0.26
C ARG A 444 23.23 -2.82 0.04
N ASP A 445 23.41 -3.42 -1.14
CA ASP A 445 22.76 -4.68 -1.55
C ASP A 445 21.22 -4.64 -1.43
N GLN A 446 20.62 -3.47 -1.68
CA GLN A 446 19.17 -3.28 -1.61
C GLN A 446 18.53 -3.50 -2.98
N MET A 447 17.38 -4.17 -2.98
CA MET A 447 16.46 -4.18 -4.11
C MET A 447 15.62 -2.89 -4.11
N VAL A 448 15.31 -2.40 -5.30
CA VAL A 448 14.58 -1.14 -5.49
C VAL A 448 13.23 -1.40 -6.14
N VAL A 449 12.19 -0.76 -5.60
CA VAL A 449 10.89 -0.57 -6.27
C VAL A 449 10.70 0.92 -6.46
N LEU A 450 10.54 1.34 -7.71
CA LEU A 450 10.21 2.72 -8.06
C LEU A 450 8.70 2.88 -8.11
N PHE A 451 8.20 4.06 -7.79
CA PHE A 451 6.83 4.46 -8.06
C PHE A 451 6.79 5.94 -8.41
N GLY A 452 5.80 6.32 -9.21
CA GLY A 452 5.66 7.64 -9.79
C GLY A 452 4.27 7.75 -10.38
N HIS A 453 3.99 8.81 -11.14
CA HIS A 453 2.68 8.96 -11.76
C HIS A 453 2.68 8.50 -13.21
N ARG A 454 3.62 8.97 -14.05
CA ARG A 454 3.59 8.68 -15.48
C ARG A 454 4.29 7.37 -15.85
N PRO A 455 3.66 6.48 -16.64
CA PRO A 455 4.34 5.33 -17.21
C PRO A 455 5.39 5.78 -18.25
N VAL A 456 6.33 4.89 -18.55
CA VAL A 456 7.44 5.13 -19.50
C VAL A 456 6.95 5.67 -20.85
N ARG A 457 5.79 5.21 -21.32
CA ARG A 457 5.24 5.62 -22.62
C ARG A 457 4.77 7.08 -22.68
N SER A 458 4.39 7.69 -21.55
CA SER A 458 3.92 9.08 -21.48
C SER A 458 4.94 10.04 -20.86
N MET A 459 6.13 9.55 -20.51
CA MET A 459 7.28 10.41 -20.25
C MET A 459 7.93 10.87 -21.57
N ASN A 460 7.24 11.69 -22.36
CA ASN A 460 7.66 12.08 -23.70
C ASN A 460 7.54 13.59 -24.00
N THR A 461 7.24 14.41 -23.00
CA THR A 461 7.12 15.87 -23.23
C THR A 461 8.48 16.55 -23.16
N GLN A 462 8.65 17.61 -23.95
CA GLN A 462 9.84 18.47 -23.93
C GLN A 462 9.59 19.81 -23.24
N ILE A 463 8.48 19.89 -22.50
CA ILE A 463 8.13 21.06 -21.69
C ILE A 463 8.98 21.05 -20.43
N ARG A 464 9.62 22.19 -20.17
CA ARG A 464 10.44 22.45 -18.99
C ARG A 464 9.66 23.33 -18.03
N ASP A 465 9.93 23.22 -16.75
CA ASP A 465 9.39 24.10 -15.72
C ASP A 465 9.75 25.58 -15.97
N GLU A 466 10.94 25.92 -16.48
CA GLU A 466 11.32 27.33 -16.73
C GLU A 466 10.55 28.00 -17.87
N GLN A 467 9.69 27.27 -18.58
CA GLN A 467 8.77 27.89 -19.51
C GLN A 467 7.69 28.70 -18.78
N ALA A 468 7.36 28.31 -17.53
CA ALA A 468 6.60 29.15 -16.62
C ALA A 468 7.49 30.30 -16.11
N ALA A 469 6.87 31.46 -15.83
CA ALA A 469 7.61 32.60 -15.30
C ALA A 469 8.06 32.33 -13.86
N PRO A 470 9.29 32.75 -13.45
CA PRO A 470 9.75 32.57 -12.08
C PRO A 470 8.83 33.23 -11.05
N CYS A 471 8.62 32.55 -9.92
CA CYS A 471 7.85 33.11 -8.81
C CYS A 471 8.49 34.39 -8.25
N THR A 472 7.65 35.32 -7.81
CA THR A 472 8.02 36.67 -7.36
C THR A 472 7.69 36.93 -5.89
N VAL A 473 6.41 37.09 -5.56
CA VAL A 473 5.92 37.49 -4.23
C VAL A 473 4.64 36.75 -3.90
N ASP A 474 4.62 36.17 -2.71
CA ASP A 474 3.42 35.51 -2.18
C ASP A 474 2.27 36.51 -2.01
N ASP A 475 1.07 36.08 -2.37
CA ASP A 475 -0.17 36.82 -2.20
C ASP A 475 -0.90 36.41 -0.89
N ALA A 476 -2.21 36.70 -0.79
CA ALA A 476 -2.99 36.40 0.40
C ALA A 476 -3.25 34.90 0.64
N HIS A 477 -3.09 34.06 -0.39
CA HIS A 477 -3.29 32.60 -0.35
C HIS A 477 -2.01 31.85 0.06
N GLY A 478 -0.87 32.54 0.14
CA GLY A 478 0.39 31.99 0.63
C GLY A 478 1.20 31.25 -0.44
N HIS A 479 0.88 31.45 -1.71
CA HIS A 479 1.69 31.16 -2.89
C HIS A 479 1.82 32.45 -3.72
N ASP A 480 2.59 32.42 -4.81
CA ASP A 480 2.80 33.59 -5.68
C ASP A 480 1.49 34.14 -6.27
N GLN A 481 1.52 35.41 -6.71
CA GLN A 481 0.41 36.01 -7.45
C GLN A 481 0.01 35.22 -8.70
N ASN A 482 0.96 34.53 -9.36
CA ASN A 482 0.71 33.54 -10.38
C ASN A 482 0.91 32.13 -9.78
N PRO A 483 -0.15 31.38 -9.45
CA PRO A 483 -0.03 30.12 -8.70
C PRO A 483 0.82 29.04 -9.39
N GLY A 484 0.85 29.02 -10.73
CA GLY A 484 1.64 28.13 -11.59
C GLY A 484 2.98 28.71 -12.01
N CYS A 485 3.52 29.69 -11.28
CA CYS A 485 4.88 30.16 -11.52
C CYS A 485 5.93 29.07 -11.28
N ASP A 486 7.07 29.19 -11.95
CA ASP A 486 8.21 28.33 -11.70
C ASP A 486 8.83 28.65 -10.34
N ARG A 487 8.72 27.69 -9.43
CA ARG A 487 9.22 27.78 -8.06
C ARG A 487 10.58 27.12 -7.87
N ASP A 488 11.01 26.24 -8.77
CA ASP A 488 12.31 25.59 -8.67
C ASP A 488 13.38 26.46 -9.35
N PRO A 489 14.33 27.06 -8.61
CA PRO A 489 15.33 27.93 -9.23
C PRO A 489 16.43 27.15 -9.97
N ARG A 490 16.39 25.81 -9.96
CA ARG A 490 17.39 24.97 -10.63
C ARG A 490 17.00 24.78 -12.09
N PRO A 491 17.96 24.87 -13.02
CA PRO A 491 17.67 24.57 -14.41
C PRO A 491 17.43 23.06 -14.61
N SER A 492 16.36 22.73 -15.31
CA SER A 492 16.00 21.45 -15.93
C SER A 492 17.10 20.88 -16.83
N ASP A 493 17.99 21.72 -17.39
CA ASP A 493 19.14 21.34 -18.23
C ASP A 493 20.53 21.68 -17.69
N ASP A 494 20.68 22.14 -16.45
CA ASP A 494 22.00 22.46 -15.91
C ASP A 494 22.06 22.21 -14.40
N ASP A 495 22.70 21.10 -14.01
CA ASP A 495 23.15 20.95 -12.63
C ASP A 495 24.29 21.96 -12.34
N PRO A 496 24.16 22.86 -11.34
CA PRO A 496 25.27 23.72 -10.93
C PRO A 496 26.50 22.95 -10.42
N ASP A 497 26.35 21.69 -10.00
CA ASP A 497 27.44 20.78 -9.63
C ASP A 497 28.11 20.11 -10.86
N THR A 498 27.47 20.15 -12.04
CA THR A 498 28.02 19.70 -13.35
C THR A 498 27.51 20.55 -14.54
N PRO A 499 28.02 21.77 -14.74
CA PRO A 499 27.54 22.68 -15.79
C PRO A 499 27.85 22.16 -17.21
N GLY A 500 26.84 22.15 -18.09
CA GLY A 500 26.98 21.88 -19.53
C GLY A 500 26.56 20.50 -20.03
N LEU A 501 25.65 19.80 -19.34
CA LEU A 501 25.20 18.44 -19.71
C LEU A 501 23.67 18.18 -19.71
N GLY A 502 22.82 19.01 -19.11
CA GLY A 502 21.47 18.55 -18.79
C GLY A 502 20.51 18.56 -19.97
N CYS A 503 19.64 17.56 -20.00
CA CYS A 503 18.54 17.44 -20.93
C CYS A 503 17.32 16.98 -20.13
N LEU A 504 16.11 17.23 -20.64
CA LEU A 504 14.95 16.50 -20.13
C LEU A 504 15.12 15.01 -20.42
N HIS A 505 14.80 14.17 -19.44
CA HIS A 505 14.94 12.73 -19.53
C HIS A 505 13.57 12.10 -19.77
N ASN A 506 13.35 11.67 -21.02
CA ASN A 506 12.14 10.95 -21.42
C ASN A 506 12.20 9.48 -20.96
N GLY A 507 11.07 8.77 -21.12
CA GLY A 507 10.97 7.36 -20.83
C GLY A 507 11.90 6.50 -21.67
N THR A 508 12.02 6.81 -22.97
CA THR A 508 12.88 6.10 -23.94
C THR A 508 13.53 7.05 -24.95
N ASP A 509 14.67 6.65 -25.52
CA ASP A 509 15.40 7.48 -26.51
C ASP A 509 14.64 7.67 -27.84
N ALA A 510 13.72 6.74 -28.15
CA ALA A 510 12.90 6.81 -29.35
C ALA A 510 11.87 7.96 -29.34
N GLN A 511 11.67 8.62 -28.19
CA GLN A 511 10.75 9.74 -28.02
C GLN A 511 11.37 11.11 -28.36
N ASN A 512 12.48 11.13 -29.12
CA ASN A 512 13.09 12.30 -29.77
C ASN A 512 13.44 13.48 -28.84
N THR A 513 14.35 13.25 -27.90
CA THR A 513 14.91 14.29 -27.02
C THR A 513 15.94 15.14 -27.76
N THR A 514 15.58 16.39 -28.07
CA THR A 514 16.56 17.38 -28.52
C THR A 514 17.12 18.14 -27.32
N CYS A 515 18.35 17.79 -26.92
CA CYS A 515 19.09 18.58 -25.94
C CYS A 515 19.45 19.96 -26.52
N PRO A 516 19.27 21.06 -25.76
CA PRO A 516 19.79 22.37 -26.15
C PRO A 516 21.30 22.28 -26.44
N GLY A 517 21.74 22.84 -27.56
CA GLY A 517 23.17 22.88 -27.92
C GLY A 517 23.78 21.59 -28.51
N GLY A 518 23.00 20.52 -28.73
CA GLY A 518 23.48 19.31 -29.40
C GLY A 518 24.42 18.44 -28.55
N ALA A 519 24.20 18.42 -27.22
CA ALA A 519 24.97 17.61 -26.28
C ALA A 519 24.93 16.12 -26.67
N ALA A 520 26.09 15.46 -26.63
CA ALA A 520 26.32 14.12 -27.19
C ALA A 520 25.98 12.95 -26.23
N GLN A 521 25.47 13.21 -25.03
CA GLN A 521 25.18 12.20 -24.01
C GLN A 521 23.80 12.46 -23.40
N HIS A 522 22.77 11.89 -24.02
CA HIS A 522 21.41 11.83 -23.48
C HIS A 522 21.17 10.41 -22.95
N GLU A 523 20.63 10.28 -21.74
CA GLU A 523 20.31 9.00 -21.12
C GLU A 523 18.80 8.98 -20.78
N SER A 524 18.01 8.06 -21.30
CA SER A 524 16.59 7.96 -20.92
C SER A 524 16.38 7.26 -19.58
N PHE A 525 15.17 7.35 -19.03
CA PHE A 525 14.79 6.63 -17.81
C PHE A 525 15.04 5.11 -17.96
N VAL A 526 14.62 4.49 -19.06
CA VAL A 526 14.84 3.05 -19.28
C VAL A 526 16.33 2.70 -19.35
N GLU A 527 17.16 3.52 -20.01
CA GLU A 527 18.61 3.30 -20.07
C GLU A 527 19.28 3.42 -18.69
N LEU A 528 18.84 4.38 -17.86
CA LEU A 528 19.28 4.48 -16.48
C LEU A 528 18.92 3.21 -15.72
N ILE A 529 17.65 2.78 -15.79
CA ILE A 529 17.21 1.58 -15.09
C ILE A 529 17.98 0.36 -15.58
N ASP A 530 18.36 0.25 -16.87
CA ASP A 530 19.16 -0.86 -17.42
C ASP A 530 20.50 -1.06 -16.70
N GLN A 531 21.11 0.03 -16.21
CA GLN A 531 22.38 0.00 -15.49
C GLN A 531 22.28 -0.51 -14.04
N PHE A 532 21.06 -0.64 -13.50
CA PHE A 532 20.80 -1.05 -12.13
C PHE A 532 19.93 -2.32 -12.05
N PRO A 533 20.55 -3.52 -12.15
CA PRO A 533 19.83 -4.80 -12.07
C PRO A 533 19.01 -5.00 -10.79
N ASN A 534 19.37 -4.29 -9.69
CA ASN A 534 18.66 -4.36 -8.42
C ASN A 534 17.30 -3.62 -8.42
N VAL A 535 16.95 -2.89 -9.49
CA VAL A 535 15.59 -2.36 -9.70
C VAL A 535 14.68 -3.49 -10.19
N ALA A 536 13.72 -3.87 -9.35
CA ALA A 536 12.82 -4.99 -9.59
C ALA A 536 11.56 -4.60 -10.38
N GLY A 537 11.07 -3.36 -10.18
CA GLY A 537 9.91 -2.86 -10.91
C GLY A 537 9.63 -1.37 -10.68
N TYR A 538 8.73 -0.84 -11.51
CA TYR A 538 8.20 0.53 -11.47
C TYR A 538 6.67 0.48 -11.38
N VAL A 539 6.08 1.27 -10.50
CA VAL A 539 4.62 1.29 -10.22
C VAL A 539 4.05 2.68 -10.56
N PRO A 540 3.61 2.94 -11.81
CA PRO A 540 2.95 4.18 -12.24
C PRO A 540 1.41 4.12 -12.27
N GLY A 541 0.78 5.27 -12.53
CA GLY A 541 -0.65 5.50 -12.77
C GLY A 541 -0.93 6.22 -14.11
N HIS A 542 -1.65 7.35 -14.08
CA HIS A 542 -1.84 8.35 -15.16
C HIS A 542 -2.71 7.92 -16.35
N THR A 543 -2.54 6.69 -16.84
CA THR A 543 -3.19 6.26 -18.09
C THR A 543 -4.46 5.43 -17.89
N HIS A 544 -4.94 5.36 -16.65
CA HIS A 544 -6.23 4.78 -16.26
C HIS A 544 -6.45 3.31 -16.66
N GLU A 545 -5.40 2.59 -17.09
CA GLU A 545 -5.47 1.21 -17.57
C GLU A 545 -4.72 0.20 -16.68
N HIS A 546 -5.24 -1.03 -16.64
CA HIS A 546 -4.42 -2.18 -16.20
C HIS A 546 -3.47 -2.60 -17.31
N ARG A 547 -2.16 -2.35 -17.13
CA ARG A 547 -1.12 -2.79 -18.06
C ARG A 547 0.15 -3.20 -17.33
N LEU A 548 0.65 -4.40 -17.63
CA LEU A 548 1.91 -4.91 -17.09
C LEU A 548 2.92 -5.04 -18.22
N THR A 549 3.89 -4.13 -18.25
CA THR A 549 4.85 -4.00 -19.36
C THR A 549 6.22 -4.56 -18.95
N PRO A 550 6.76 -5.57 -19.65
CA PRO A 550 8.11 -6.05 -19.41
C PRO A 550 9.14 -5.20 -20.15
N PHE A 551 10.21 -4.82 -19.46
CA PHE A 551 11.38 -4.17 -20.04
C PHE A 551 12.58 -5.11 -19.95
N LYS A 552 13.14 -5.46 -21.11
CA LYS A 552 14.33 -6.31 -21.18
C LYS A 552 15.58 -5.46 -21.02
N ARG A 553 16.44 -5.91 -20.12
CA ARG A 553 17.77 -5.36 -19.90
C ARG A 553 18.72 -5.80 -21.01
N THR A 554 19.77 -5.02 -21.27
CA THR A 554 20.87 -5.44 -22.16
C THR A 554 21.58 -6.69 -21.65
N SER A 555 21.58 -6.90 -20.32
CA SER A 555 22.06 -8.12 -19.67
C SER A 555 21.22 -9.38 -19.96
N GLY A 556 20.02 -9.24 -20.53
CA GLY A 556 19.08 -10.33 -20.79
C GLY A 556 18.02 -10.52 -19.70
N THR A 557 18.18 -9.89 -18.54
CA THR A 557 17.20 -9.93 -17.43
C THR A 557 15.99 -9.03 -17.72
N THR A 558 14.92 -9.12 -16.94
CA THR A 558 13.69 -8.33 -17.15
C THR A 558 13.25 -7.66 -15.85
N TRP A 559 12.80 -6.42 -15.95
CA TRP A 559 12.04 -5.71 -14.91
C TRP A 559 10.65 -5.34 -15.43
N TRP A 560 9.74 -5.00 -14.53
CA TRP A 560 8.33 -4.79 -14.87
C TRP A 560 7.85 -3.39 -14.50
N GLU A 561 7.13 -2.76 -15.42
CA GLU A 561 6.23 -1.65 -15.12
C GLU A 561 4.84 -2.23 -14.81
N ILE A 562 4.25 -1.80 -13.69
CA ILE A 562 2.99 -2.30 -13.13
C ILE A 562 2.00 -1.12 -13.08
N ASN A 563 1.28 -0.91 -14.18
CA ASN A 563 0.26 0.13 -14.29
C ASN A 563 -1.10 -0.40 -13.83
N THR A 564 -1.81 0.38 -13.03
CA THR A 564 -3.12 0.05 -12.48
C THR A 564 -4.16 1.04 -12.98
N SER A 565 -5.37 0.55 -13.24
CA SER A 565 -6.50 1.41 -13.63
C SER A 565 -6.86 2.42 -12.53
N ALA A 566 -7.45 3.53 -12.95
CA ALA A 566 -7.88 4.61 -12.09
C ALA A 566 -9.02 4.23 -11.14
N VAL A 567 -9.17 5.03 -10.08
CA VAL A 567 -10.33 4.94 -9.18
C VAL A 567 -11.52 5.73 -9.73
N VAL A 568 -11.30 6.79 -10.51
CA VAL A 568 -12.39 7.59 -11.12
C VAL A 568 -13.03 6.92 -12.34
N ASP A 569 -12.21 6.28 -13.17
CA ASP A 569 -12.63 5.70 -14.44
C ASP A 569 -12.80 4.18 -14.38
N PRO A 570 -13.59 3.58 -15.29
CA PRO A 570 -13.86 2.16 -15.23
C PRO A 570 -12.57 1.35 -15.44
N PRO A 571 -12.39 0.24 -14.69
CA PRO A 571 -13.37 -0.41 -13.80
C PRO A 571 -13.42 0.08 -12.34
N ASN A 572 -12.82 1.22 -11.98
CA ASN A 572 -12.75 1.73 -10.60
C ASN A 572 -12.10 0.71 -9.64
N GLN A 573 -10.92 0.24 -10.01
CA GLN A 573 -10.23 -0.87 -9.33
C GLN A 573 -8.92 -0.43 -8.68
N SER A 574 -8.40 -1.29 -7.82
CA SER A 574 -7.07 -1.11 -7.22
C SER A 574 -6.29 -2.42 -7.27
N ARG A 575 -4.99 -2.37 -6.95
CA ARG A 575 -4.11 -3.53 -7.07
C ARG A 575 -3.39 -3.83 -5.76
N LEU A 576 -3.41 -5.09 -5.35
CA LEU A 576 -2.62 -5.65 -4.27
C LEU A 576 -1.35 -6.26 -4.88
N ILE A 577 -0.18 -5.87 -4.36
CA ILE A 577 1.14 -6.27 -4.87
C ILE A 577 1.92 -6.96 -3.76
N ASP A 578 2.24 -8.24 -3.96
CA ASP A 578 3.07 -9.04 -3.04
C ASP A 578 4.34 -9.48 -3.76
N LEU A 579 5.47 -8.89 -3.36
CA LEU A 579 6.80 -9.24 -3.85
C LEU A 579 7.32 -10.43 -3.06
N MET A 580 7.44 -11.57 -3.72
CA MET A 580 7.87 -12.84 -3.10
C MET A 580 9.24 -13.29 -3.58
N ASP A 581 10.03 -13.78 -2.64
CA ASP A 581 11.23 -14.59 -2.88
C ASP A 581 10.82 -16.04 -3.08
N ASN A 582 11.03 -16.59 -4.28
CA ASN A 582 10.65 -17.97 -4.60
C ASN A 582 11.63 -19.01 -4.08
N ARG A 583 12.75 -18.60 -3.47
CA ARG A 583 13.80 -19.49 -2.94
C ARG A 583 14.37 -20.44 -3.99
N ASP A 584 14.57 -19.92 -5.20
CA ASP A 584 15.09 -20.66 -6.35
C ASP A 584 15.84 -19.80 -7.36
N GLY A 585 16.26 -18.61 -6.94
CA GLY A 585 16.89 -17.63 -7.82
C GLY A 585 15.90 -16.78 -8.63
N THR A 586 14.59 -16.95 -8.42
CA THR A 586 13.57 -16.05 -8.99
C THR A 586 12.79 -15.30 -7.90
N LEU A 587 12.19 -14.20 -8.29
CA LEU A 587 11.18 -13.49 -7.50
C LEU A 587 9.87 -13.46 -8.28
N SER A 588 8.79 -13.14 -7.57
CA SER A 588 7.48 -12.91 -8.18
C SER A 588 6.82 -11.67 -7.62
N PHE A 589 6.31 -10.81 -8.49
CA PHE A 589 5.24 -9.90 -8.12
C PHE A 589 3.90 -10.59 -8.34
N PHE A 590 3.18 -10.89 -7.27
CA PHE A 590 1.78 -11.24 -7.36
C PHE A 590 0.95 -9.96 -7.41
N ASN A 591 0.30 -9.74 -8.54
CA ASN A 591 -0.53 -8.59 -8.81
C ASN A 591 -1.98 -9.05 -8.80
N THR A 592 -2.71 -8.68 -7.76
CA THR A 592 -4.10 -9.12 -7.54
C THR A 592 -5.01 -7.91 -7.62
N VAL A 593 -5.93 -7.90 -8.58
CA VAL A 593 -6.85 -6.78 -8.76
C VAL A 593 -8.05 -6.95 -7.82
N ILE A 594 -8.53 -5.83 -7.26
CA ILE A 594 -9.70 -5.77 -6.37
C ILE A 594 -10.67 -4.70 -6.85
N ASP A 595 -11.98 -5.00 -6.77
CA ASP A 595 -13.06 -4.02 -6.89
C ASP A 595 -13.30 -3.34 -5.54
N HIS A 596 -13.76 -2.09 -5.53
CA HIS A 596 -14.16 -1.42 -4.28
C HIS A 596 -15.36 -2.11 -3.60
N SER A 597 -15.52 -1.92 -2.28
CA SER A 597 -16.47 -2.71 -1.47
C SER A 597 -17.96 -2.37 -1.65
N ALA A 598 -18.30 -1.46 -2.55
CA ALA A 598 -19.68 -1.11 -2.81
C ALA A 598 -20.43 -2.28 -3.47
N PRO A 599 -21.75 -2.46 -3.21
CA PRO A 599 -22.56 -3.50 -3.84
C PRO A 599 -22.33 -3.58 -5.35
N ALA A 600 -22.24 -4.78 -5.94
CA ALA A 600 -21.92 -4.94 -7.37
C ALA A 600 -22.93 -4.26 -8.30
N THR A 601 -24.22 -4.34 -7.95
CA THR A 601 -25.33 -3.82 -8.73
C THR A 601 -25.88 -2.54 -8.10
N ALA A 602 -25.95 -1.48 -8.91
CA ALA A 602 -26.55 -0.22 -8.51
C ALA A 602 -28.02 -0.41 -8.08
N PRO A 603 -28.53 0.42 -7.14
CA PRO A 603 -29.95 0.47 -6.85
C PRO A 603 -30.77 0.71 -8.13
N PRO A 604 -32.01 0.20 -8.21
CA PRO A 604 -32.88 0.45 -9.35
C PRO A 604 -33.21 1.95 -9.49
N ALA A 605 -33.41 2.39 -10.73
CA ALA A 605 -33.94 3.70 -11.08
C ALA A 605 -35.20 4.06 -10.27
N CYS A 606 -35.38 5.34 -9.97
CA CYS A 606 -36.54 5.83 -9.25
C CYS A 606 -36.97 7.22 -9.75
N THR A 607 -38.27 7.34 -10.07
CA THR A 607 -38.87 8.55 -10.69
C THR A 607 -39.73 9.36 -9.72
N GLN A 608 -39.88 8.89 -8.48
CA GLN A 608 -40.63 9.61 -7.45
C GLN A 608 -39.78 10.74 -6.90
N ALA A 609 -40.38 11.92 -6.71
CA ALA A 609 -39.68 13.09 -6.17
C ALA A 609 -38.93 12.75 -4.86
N GLY A 610 -37.62 13.02 -4.83
CA GLY A 610 -36.74 12.78 -3.69
C GLY A 610 -36.50 11.32 -3.35
N CYS A 611 -36.71 10.38 -4.26
CA CYS A 611 -36.52 8.95 -4.00
C CYS A 611 -35.07 8.59 -3.66
N ALA A 612 -34.09 9.30 -4.23
CA ALA A 612 -32.67 9.06 -3.96
C ALA A 612 -32.26 9.47 -2.54
N THR A 613 -33.06 10.27 -1.81
CA THR A 613 -32.73 10.72 -0.44
C THR A 613 -32.44 9.58 0.55
N ALA A 614 -32.94 8.37 0.28
CA ALA A 614 -32.72 7.18 1.09
C ALA A 614 -31.42 6.41 0.75
N PHE A 615 -30.74 6.73 -0.36
CA PHE A 615 -29.53 6.03 -0.76
C PHE A 615 -28.39 6.23 0.24
N THR A 616 -27.62 5.18 0.45
CA THR A 616 -26.46 5.15 1.34
C THR A 616 -25.17 5.44 0.56
N ALA A 617 -24.09 5.86 1.24
CA ALA A 617 -22.80 6.10 0.59
C ALA A 617 -22.29 4.90 -0.26
N PRO A 618 -22.37 3.63 0.19
CA PRO A 618 -22.04 2.48 -0.65
C PRO A 618 -22.92 2.36 -1.91
N GLN A 619 -24.20 2.72 -1.82
CA GLN A 619 -25.10 2.71 -2.97
C GLN A 619 -24.73 3.81 -3.97
N LEU A 620 -24.34 4.99 -3.51
CA LEU A 620 -23.84 6.07 -4.36
C LEU A 620 -22.54 5.68 -5.06
N ALA A 621 -21.60 5.04 -4.35
CA ALA A 621 -20.39 4.48 -4.96
C ALA A 621 -20.71 3.43 -6.05
N SER A 622 -21.71 2.58 -5.81
CA SER A 622 -22.16 1.60 -6.82
C SER A 622 -22.81 2.25 -8.04
N ILE A 623 -23.52 3.36 -7.86
CA ILE A 623 -24.09 4.15 -8.96
C ILE A 623 -22.95 4.77 -9.77
N GLY A 624 -22.01 5.45 -9.12
CA GLY A 624 -20.83 6.05 -9.76
C GLY A 624 -20.05 5.05 -10.62
N ARG A 625 -19.78 3.84 -10.11
CA ARG A 625 -19.10 2.78 -10.90
C ARG A 625 -19.92 2.30 -12.10
N THR A 626 -21.25 2.32 -11.98
CA THR A 626 -22.10 1.93 -13.12
C THR A 626 -22.17 3.08 -14.13
N PHE A 627 -22.16 4.34 -13.71
CA PHE A 627 -22.07 5.50 -14.59
C PHE A 627 -20.75 5.53 -15.34
N SER A 628 -19.60 5.36 -14.65
CA SER A 628 -18.28 5.32 -15.29
C SER A 628 -18.17 4.20 -16.34
N PHE A 629 -18.77 3.03 -16.09
CA PHE A 629 -18.78 1.95 -17.07
C PHE A 629 -19.60 2.28 -18.34
N ASN A 630 -20.65 3.09 -18.20
CA ASN A 630 -21.53 3.48 -19.30
C ASN A 630 -21.16 4.82 -19.93
N ASP A 631 -20.17 5.51 -19.40
CA ASP A 631 -19.64 6.76 -19.93
C ASP A 631 -19.40 6.64 -21.45
N PRO A 632 -20.02 7.50 -22.29
CA PRO A 632 -19.86 7.41 -23.74
C PRO A 632 -18.43 7.55 -24.24
N ASP A 633 -17.58 8.26 -23.48
CA ASP A 633 -16.16 8.43 -23.80
C ASP A 633 -15.29 7.25 -23.31
N ASN A 634 -15.87 6.30 -22.57
CA ASN A 634 -15.15 5.09 -22.15
C ASN A 634 -14.98 4.10 -23.31
N ASP A 635 -13.74 3.92 -23.75
CA ASP A 635 -13.34 2.95 -24.77
C ASP A 635 -13.02 1.54 -24.23
N ASN A 636 -13.22 1.32 -22.92
CA ASN A 636 -12.93 0.10 -22.15
C ASN A 636 -11.45 -0.31 -22.10
N THR A 637 -10.51 0.55 -22.50
CA THR A 637 -9.07 0.28 -22.32
C THR A 637 -8.68 0.11 -20.86
N GLY A 638 -9.39 0.80 -19.95
CA GLY A 638 -9.22 0.73 -18.51
C GLY A 638 -9.20 -0.71 -17.93
N LEU A 639 -10.02 -1.60 -18.50
CA LEU A 639 -10.14 -3.01 -18.08
C LEU A 639 -8.83 -3.80 -18.23
N GLY A 640 -7.98 -3.40 -19.18
CA GLY A 640 -6.78 -4.13 -19.59
C GLY A 640 -7.06 -5.52 -20.16
N ALA A 641 -6.00 -6.19 -20.64
CA ALA A 641 -6.11 -7.59 -21.04
C ALA A 641 -6.10 -8.52 -19.81
N ALA A 642 -6.64 -9.74 -19.94
CA ALA A 642 -6.65 -10.72 -18.85
C ALA A 642 -5.25 -10.96 -18.23
N ARG A 643 -4.21 -10.94 -19.07
CA ARG A 643 -2.80 -11.09 -18.65
C ARG A 643 -2.26 -9.91 -17.84
N ASP A 644 -2.94 -8.78 -17.86
CA ASP A 644 -2.56 -7.53 -17.18
C ASP A 644 -3.36 -7.32 -15.87
N ARG A 645 -4.38 -8.14 -15.60
CA ARG A 645 -5.16 -8.13 -14.36
C ARG A 645 -4.51 -8.99 -13.28
N ASN A 646 -5.03 -10.19 -13.00
CA ASN A 646 -4.43 -11.11 -12.02
C ASN A 646 -3.21 -11.78 -12.63
N ALA A 647 -2.02 -11.31 -12.25
CA ALA A 647 -0.78 -11.79 -12.85
C ALA A 647 0.27 -12.12 -11.80
N GLU A 648 1.04 -13.15 -12.08
CA GLU A 648 2.29 -13.40 -11.40
C GLU A 648 3.43 -13.04 -12.36
N LEU A 649 4.16 -11.97 -12.05
CA LEU A 649 5.29 -11.52 -12.85
C LEU A 649 6.57 -12.14 -12.30
N LEU A 650 7.15 -13.07 -13.05
CA LEU A 650 8.42 -13.70 -12.71
C LEU A 650 9.58 -12.82 -13.17
N LEU A 651 10.58 -12.74 -12.31
CA LEU A 651 11.85 -12.07 -12.56
C LEU A 651 12.99 -12.90 -11.97
N GLU A 652 14.18 -12.74 -12.54
CA GLU A 652 15.40 -13.23 -11.90
C GLU A 652 15.65 -12.42 -10.62
N ASP A 653 16.14 -13.08 -9.58
CA ASP A 653 16.46 -12.40 -8.31
C ASP A 653 17.83 -11.72 -8.41
N PRO A 654 17.90 -10.38 -8.49
CA PRO A 654 19.15 -9.67 -8.73
C PRO A 654 20.02 -9.58 -7.47
N ARG A 655 19.53 -10.00 -6.30
CA ARG A 655 20.34 -9.90 -5.07
C ARG A 655 21.52 -10.87 -5.17
N PRO A 656 22.72 -10.50 -4.72
CA PRO A 656 23.87 -11.40 -4.70
C PRO A 656 23.69 -12.48 -3.61
N VAL A 657 23.86 -13.75 -3.97
CA VAL A 657 23.79 -14.87 -3.00
C VAL A 657 24.85 -15.91 -3.25
N ALA A 658 25.26 -16.60 -2.20
CA ALA A 658 25.90 -17.90 -2.36
C ALA A 658 24.83 -18.98 -2.50
N ASP A 659 25.19 -20.06 -3.18
CA ASP A 659 24.40 -21.28 -3.31
C ASP A 659 25.38 -22.44 -3.14
N LEU A 660 25.54 -22.87 -1.88
CA LEU A 660 26.38 -23.98 -1.51
C LEU A 660 25.60 -25.26 -1.79
N SER A 661 26.29 -26.26 -2.31
CA SER A 661 25.74 -27.59 -2.50
C SER A 661 26.78 -28.62 -2.10
N VAL A 662 26.34 -29.78 -1.64
CA VAL A 662 27.22 -30.91 -1.36
C VAL A 662 26.77 -32.16 -2.09
N VAL A 663 27.71 -32.83 -2.75
CA VAL A 663 27.54 -34.18 -3.29
C VAL A 663 28.48 -35.11 -2.55
N LYS A 664 28.00 -36.33 -2.24
CA LYS A 664 28.76 -37.34 -1.52
C LYS A 664 28.71 -38.67 -2.29
N GLY A 665 29.88 -39.23 -2.56
CA GLY A 665 30.04 -40.58 -3.09
C GLY A 665 30.97 -41.42 -2.22
N ASP A 666 31.00 -42.72 -2.48
CA ASP A 666 31.76 -43.71 -1.73
C ASP A 666 32.36 -44.78 -2.63
N ALA A 667 33.55 -45.25 -2.27
CA ALA A 667 34.23 -46.33 -2.99
C ALA A 667 35.26 -47.05 -2.07
N PRO A 668 35.40 -48.39 -2.19
CA PRO A 668 34.56 -49.29 -2.99
C PRO A 668 33.17 -49.48 -2.36
N ASP A 669 32.14 -49.67 -3.20
CA ASP A 669 30.79 -50.06 -2.79
C ASP A 669 30.35 -51.25 -3.68
N PRO A 670 30.18 -52.48 -3.14
CA PRO A 670 30.29 -52.85 -1.74
C PRO A 670 31.74 -52.86 -1.21
N VAL A 671 31.91 -52.64 0.09
CA VAL A 671 33.18 -52.80 0.85
C VAL A 671 33.13 -54.08 1.70
N ARG A 672 34.28 -54.63 2.10
CA ARG A 672 34.33 -55.78 3.03
C ARG A 672 34.73 -55.36 4.44
N VAL A 673 34.30 -56.11 5.45
CA VAL A 673 34.78 -55.92 6.83
C VAL A 673 36.31 -55.93 6.88
N GLY A 674 36.88 -54.92 7.52
CA GLY A 674 38.31 -54.70 7.66
C GLY A 674 38.98 -53.99 6.47
N GLN A 675 38.27 -53.70 5.38
CA GLN A 675 38.78 -52.94 4.24
C GLN A 675 38.53 -51.43 4.39
N GLU A 676 39.34 -50.64 3.69
CA GLU A 676 39.20 -49.18 3.62
C GLU A 676 38.05 -48.79 2.69
N LEU A 677 37.22 -47.85 3.16
CA LEU A 677 36.17 -47.16 2.43
C LEU A 677 36.52 -45.68 2.37
N THR A 678 36.43 -45.10 1.18
CA THR A 678 36.66 -43.66 0.97
C THR A 678 35.34 -42.97 0.67
N TYR A 679 34.97 -41.99 1.49
CA TYR A 679 33.92 -41.02 1.16
C TYR A 679 34.53 -39.80 0.48
N THR A 680 34.03 -39.44 -0.71
CA THR A 680 34.41 -38.23 -1.43
C THR A 680 33.26 -37.24 -1.38
N LEU A 681 33.45 -36.10 -0.73
CA LEU A 681 32.48 -35.01 -0.64
C LEU A 681 32.95 -33.83 -1.47
N THR A 682 32.11 -33.33 -2.37
CA THR A 682 32.39 -32.11 -3.14
C THR A 682 31.40 -31.04 -2.74
N VAL A 683 31.94 -29.94 -2.21
CA VAL A 683 31.20 -28.72 -1.89
C VAL A 683 31.38 -27.73 -3.04
N ARG A 684 30.30 -27.21 -3.62
CA ARG A 684 30.35 -26.20 -4.69
C ARG A 684 29.55 -24.97 -4.30
N ASN A 685 30.06 -23.78 -4.64
CA ASN A 685 29.27 -22.55 -4.64
C ASN A 685 28.79 -22.25 -6.06
N SER A 686 27.51 -22.49 -6.36
CA SER A 686 26.88 -22.17 -7.65
C SER A 686 26.23 -20.78 -7.66
N GLY A 687 26.39 -20.01 -6.57
CA GLY A 687 25.79 -18.69 -6.42
C GLY A 687 26.61 -17.59 -7.07
N THR A 688 26.01 -16.41 -7.23
CA THR A 688 26.64 -15.22 -7.81
C THR A 688 27.52 -14.44 -6.82
N SER A 689 27.52 -14.83 -5.55
CA SER A 689 28.30 -14.20 -4.47
C SER A 689 29.26 -15.18 -3.81
N ARG A 690 30.34 -14.63 -3.27
CA ARG A 690 31.35 -15.35 -2.50
C ARG A 690 30.76 -15.88 -1.20
N ALA A 691 30.78 -17.19 -1.00
CA ALA A 691 30.49 -17.79 0.29
C ALA A 691 31.67 -17.61 1.24
N GLN A 692 31.43 -17.18 2.48
CA GLN A 692 32.49 -17.11 3.49
C GLN A 692 32.19 -18.06 4.67
N SER A 693 33.25 -18.37 5.41
CA SER A 693 33.17 -19.25 6.58
C SER A 693 32.43 -20.57 6.29
N VAL A 694 32.67 -21.15 5.10
CA VAL A 694 32.06 -22.40 4.69
C VAL A 694 32.58 -23.52 5.57
N VAL A 695 31.65 -24.29 6.15
CA VAL A 695 31.91 -25.42 7.02
C VAL A 695 31.11 -26.62 6.51
N LEU A 696 31.81 -27.71 6.22
CA LEU A 696 31.23 -29.01 5.95
C LEU A 696 31.24 -29.84 7.24
N THR A 697 30.11 -30.46 7.58
CA THR A 697 29.96 -31.38 8.71
C THR A 697 29.60 -32.76 8.18
N ASP A 698 30.39 -33.79 8.46
CA ASP A 698 30.11 -35.19 8.10
C ASP A 698 29.90 -36.03 9.38
N GLU A 699 28.78 -36.76 9.47
CA GLU A 699 28.44 -37.62 10.60
C GLU A 699 28.72 -39.09 10.27
N LEU A 700 29.93 -39.55 10.64
CA LEU A 700 30.39 -40.91 10.31
C LEU A 700 29.53 -42.00 11.00
N PRO A 701 29.23 -43.13 10.32
CA PRO A 701 28.53 -44.27 10.92
C PRO A 701 29.22 -44.85 12.17
N GLU A 702 28.50 -45.59 13.03
CA GLU A 702 29.09 -46.23 14.23
C GLU A 702 29.86 -47.50 13.88
N GLN A 703 29.67 -47.98 12.66
CA GLN A 703 30.20 -49.21 12.11
C GLN A 703 31.52 -48.98 11.35
N VAL A 704 32.13 -47.79 11.47
CA VAL A 704 33.39 -47.48 10.80
C VAL A 704 34.43 -46.90 11.76
N THR A 705 35.69 -47.29 11.56
CA THR A 705 36.84 -46.69 12.23
C THR A 705 37.48 -45.62 11.35
N PHE A 706 37.48 -44.36 11.80
CA PHE A 706 38.12 -43.24 11.10
C PHE A 706 39.65 -43.46 10.91
N ARG A 707 40.17 -43.11 9.73
CA ARG A 707 41.61 -43.13 9.42
C ARG A 707 42.16 -41.73 9.22
N GLU A 708 41.72 -41.07 8.15
CA GLU A 708 42.18 -39.73 7.80
C GLU A 708 41.08 -38.94 7.08
N ALA A 709 41.21 -37.62 7.12
CA ALA A 709 40.44 -36.70 6.30
C ALA A 709 41.40 -35.73 5.61
N GLN A 710 41.23 -35.54 4.31
CA GLN A 710 42.01 -34.61 3.50
C GLN A 710 41.07 -33.60 2.86
N VAL A 711 41.51 -32.35 2.78
CA VAL A 711 40.74 -31.26 2.19
C VAL A 711 41.55 -30.57 1.11
N SER A 712 40.89 -30.18 0.02
CA SER A 712 41.53 -29.38 -1.03
C SER A 712 41.84 -27.95 -0.56
N GLN A 713 41.09 -27.44 0.42
CA GLN A 713 41.34 -26.16 1.09
C GLN A 713 40.79 -26.16 2.52
N GLY A 714 41.42 -25.37 3.39
CA GLY A 714 41.01 -25.25 4.79
C GLY A 714 41.55 -26.36 5.70
N THR A 715 40.80 -26.71 6.75
CA THR A 715 41.20 -27.75 7.73
C THR A 715 40.01 -28.57 8.22
N CYS A 716 40.22 -29.85 8.55
CA CYS A 716 39.21 -30.67 9.24
C CYS A 716 39.62 -30.98 10.68
N THR A 717 38.63 -30.99 11.56
CA THR A 717 38.76 -31.45 12.94
C THR A 717 37.71 -32.50 13.25
N ARG A 718 38.08 -33.55 13.97
CA ARG A 718 37.15 -34.62 14.35
C ARG A 718 36.84 -34.55 15.85
N SER A 719 35.56 -34.59 16.19
CA SER A 719 35.07 -34.71 17.56
C SER A 719 34.09 -35.87 17.64
N GLY A 720 34.50 -36.97 18.28
CA GLY A 720 33.72 -38.22 18.27
C GLY A 720 33.51 -38.74 16.84
N ARG A 721 32.24 -38.88 16.43
CA ARG A 721 31.87 -39.32 15.06
C ARG A 721 31.66 -38.16 14.08
N THR A 722 31.74 -36.92 14.55
CA THR A 722 31.50 -35.75 13.73
C THR A 722 32.83 -35.21 13.20
N LEU A 723 32.93 -35.09 11.89
CA LEU A 723 34.03 -34.43 11.20
C LEU A 723 33.57 -33.04 10.76
N GLU A 724 34.20 -31.99 11.29
CA GLU A 724 33.92 -30.60 10.94
C GLU A 724 35.09 -30.03 10.14
N CYS A 725 34.84 -29.70 8.87
CA CYS A 725 35.82 -29.20 7.92
C CYS A 725 35.55 -27.73 7.61
N ALA A 726 36.41 -26.85 8.14
CA ALA A 726 36.42 -25.42 7.85
C ALA A 726 37.07 -25.17 6.49
N ILE A 727 36.26 -25.16 5.44
CA ILE A 727 36.67 -24.97 4.04
C ILE A 727 37.11 -23.53 3.77
N GLY A 728 36.52 -22.55 4.47
CA GLY A 728 36.89 -21.14 4.31
C GLY A 728 36.02 -20.42 3.28
N ALA A 729 36.61 -19.59 2.44
CA ALA A 729 35.85 -18.86 1.41
C ALA A 729 35.76 -19.67 0.10
N LEU A 730 34.61 -19.59 -0.57
CA LEU A 730 34.39 -20.16 -1.90
C LEU A 730 33.85 -19.07 -2.83
N GLU A 731 34.60 -18.72 -3.86
CA GLU A 731 34.16 -17.78 -4.91
C GLU A 731 32.99 -18.38 -5.72
N PRO A 732 32.24 -17.56 -6.48
CA PRO A 732 31.28 -18.05 -7.46
C PRO A 732 31.88 -19.13 -8.37
N ASP A 733 31.12 -20.18 -8.62
CA ASP A 733 31.49 -21.39 -9.39
C ASP A 733 32.66 -22.23 -8.86
N ALA A 734 33.27 -21.85 -7.74
CA ALA A 734 34.36 -22.62 -7.14
C ALA A 734 33.85 -23.88 -6.41
N SER A 735 34.71 -24.89 -6.31
CA SER A 735 34.45 -26.12 -5.56
C SER A 735 35.61 -26.48 -4.63
N ALA A 736 35.29 -27.16 -3.53
CA ALA A 736 36.24 -27.77 -2.61
C ALA A 736 35.88 -29.23 -2.38
N THR A 737 36.89 -30.09 -2.24
CA THR A 737 36.71 -31.53 -2.03
C THR A 737 37.23 -31.94 -0.67
N VAL A 738 36.48 -32.79 0.02
CA VAL A 738 36.85 -33.44 1.28
C VAL A 738 36.82 -34.95 1.07
N THR A 739 37.95 -35.60 1.29
CA THR A 739 38.10 -37.05 1.17
C THR A 739 38.26 -37.64 2.57
N VAL A 740 37.38 -38.55 2.96
CA VAL A 740 37.38 -39.17 4.29
C VAL A 740 37.58 -40.68 4.14
N LYS A 741 38.67 -41.19 4.69
CA LYS A 741 38.96 -42.63 4.71
C LYS A 741 38.57 -43.22 6.05
N VAL A 742 37.85 -44.35 5.99
CA VAL A 742 37.43 -45.13 7.15
C VAL A 742 37.64 -46.62 6.89
N VAL A 743 37.62 -47.44 7.92
CA VAL A 743 37.62 -48.91 7.79
C VAL A 743 36.27 -49.44 8.26
N ALA A 744 35.66 -50.35 7.50
CA ALA A 744 34.39 -50.95 7.86
C ALA A 744 34.56 -52.01 8.96
N ASP A 745 33.85 -51.89 10.08
CA ASP A 745 34.06 -52.73 11.27
C ASP A 745 33.12 -53.94 11.35
N ARG A 746 31.94 -53.86 10.71
CA ARG A 746 30.90 -54.90 10.76
C ARG A 746 30.05 -54.93 9.49
N GLU A 747 29.50 -56.10 9.19
CA GLU A 747 28.57 -56.30 8.06
C GLU A 747 27.28 -55.48 8.22
N GLY A 748 26.66 -55.13 7.09
CA GLY A 748 25.42 -54.37 7.03
C GLY A 748 25.52 -53.10 6.19
N GLU A 749 24.49 -52.26 6.24
CA GLU A 749 24.42 -51.01 5.49
C GLU A 749 25.02 -49.84 6.30
N LEU A 750 25.93 -49.08 5.67
CA LEU A 750 26.49 -47.85 6.21
C LEU A 750 25.76 -46.65 5.63
N ARG A 751 24.99 -45.94 6.45
CA ARG A 751 24.38 -44.66 6.06
C ARG A 751 25.22 -43.49 6.57
N ASN A 752 25.90 -42.78 5.67
CA ASN A 752 26.70 -41.62 6.01
C ASN A 752 26.06 -40.32 5.49
N ARG A 753 25.97 -39.28 6.32
CA ARG A 753 25.30 -38.02 5.99
C ARG A 753 26.18 -36.81 6.29
N ALA A 754 26.23 -35.90 5.33
CA ALA A 754 26.95 -34.64 5.44
C ALA A 754 26.07 -33.43 5.17
N PHE A 755 26.50 -32.28 5.70
CA PHE A 755 25.85 -30.98 5.57
C PHE A 755 26.88 -29.89 5.32
N VAL A 756 26.60 -28.95 4.44
CA VAL A 756 27.38 -27.71 4.29
C VAL A 756 26.61 -26.52 4.85
N ARG A 757 27.34 -25.54 5.38
CA ARG A 757 26.81 -24.25 5.83
C ARG A 757 27.82 -23.13 5.55
N GLY A 758 27.35 -21.90 5.33
CA GLY A 758 28.18 -20.69 5.22
C GLY A 758 27.65 -19.54 6.08
N ASN A 759 28.31 -18.39 6.06
CA ASN A 759 27.86 -17.18 6.77
C ASN A 759 26.92 -16.28 5.95
N VAL A 760 26.65 -16.64 4.70
CA VAL A 760 25.77 -15.95 3.76
C VAL A 760 24.49 -16.76 3.58
N SER A 761 23.39 -16.10 3.20
CA SER A 761 22.12 -16.78 2.98
C SER A 761 22.20 -17.66 1.74
N ASP A 762 21.94 -18.95 1.92
CA ASP A 762 21.82 -19.93 0.86
C ASP A 762 20.41 -19.93 0.27
N ARG A 763 20.28 -19.86 -1.06
CA ARG A 763 18.98 -19.82 -1.75
C ARG A 763 18.38 -21.20 -1.99
N ALA A 764 19.17 -22.27 -2.02
CA ALA A 764 18.74 -23.61 -2.38
C ALA A 764 19.05 -24.62 -1.25
N ALA A 765 18.64 -24.32 -0.02
CA ALA A 765 18.98 -25.14 1.16
C ALA A 765 18.60 -26.63 1.09
N ASP A 766 17.86 -27.07 0.08
CA ASP A 766 17.59 -28.48 -0.20
C ASP A 766 18.79 -29.25 -0.80
N ASN A 767 19.80 -28.56 -1.35
CA ASN A 767 21.03 -29.16 -1.89
C ASN A 767 22.23 -29.13 -0.89
N ASP A 768 22.02 -28.57 0.31
CA ASP A 768 23.03 -28.40 1.38
C ASP A 768 23.34 -29.68 2.16
N ALA A 769 22.65 -30.79 1.86
CA ALA A 769 22.85 -32.07 2.53
C ALA A 769 22.93 -33.24 1.55
N ALA A 770 23.89 -34.14 1.78
CA ALA A 770 24.04 -35.36 0.99
C ALA A 770 24.08 -36.59 1.90
N THR A 771 23.44 -37.67 1.46
CA THR A 771 23.49 -38.98 2.12
C THR A 771 23.94 -40.02 1.10
N THR A 772 24.86 -40.90 1.48
CA THR A 772 25.16 -42.12 0.73
C THR A 772 24.97 -43.36 1.60
N THR A 773 24.72 -44.49 0.96
CA THR A 773 24.54 -45.82 1.58
C THR A 773 25.51 -46.80 0.95
N THR A 774 26.38 -47.40 1.76
CA THR A 774 27.37 -48.39 1.31
C THR A 774 27.01 -49.77 1.85
N GLU A 775 27.11 -50.83 1.05
CA GLU A 775 26.96 -52.21 1.52
C GLU A 775 28.28 -52.78 2.05
N VAL A 776 28.26 -53.38 3.26
CA VAL A 776 29.42 -54.06 3.86
C VAL A 776 29.23 -55.57 3.86
N LEU A 777 30.07 -56.24 3.07
CA LEU A 777 30.13 -57.70 2.96
C LEU A 777 31.11 -58.30 3.99
N ALA A 778 30.93 -59.59 4.28
CA ALA A 778 31.86 -60.36 5.10
C ALA A 778 33.31 -60.28 4.58
N ALA A 779 34.28 -60.35 5.50
CA ALA A 779 35.69 -60.55 5.15
C ALA A 779 35.84 -61.87 4.36
N PRO A 780 36.78 -61.98 3.40
CA PRO A 780 36.96 -63.22 2.64
C PRO A 780 37.26 -64.39 3.60
N GLY A 781 36.30 -65.29 3.77
CA GLY A 781 36.54 -66.58 4.40
C GLY A 781 37.43 -67.42 3.49
N GLY A 782 38.50 -67.97 4.05
CA GLY A 782 39.28 -69.01 3.39
C GLY A 782 38.35 -70.17 2.99
N ASP A 783 38.48 -70.59 1.75
CA ASP A 783 37.77 -71.69 1.13
C ASP A 783 37.99 -73.01 1.90
N THR A 784 36.90 -73.60 2.40
CA THR A 784 36.76 -75.05 2.48
C THR A 784 35.45 -75.44 1.81
N SER A 785 35.54 -75.64 0.50
CA SER A 785 34.53 -76.25 -0.33
C SER A 785 34.36 -77.73 -0.02
N THR A 786 33.11 -78.20 0.06
CA THR A 786 32.70 -79.49 -0.53
C THR A 786 31.22 -79.38 -0.96
N PRO A 787 30.83 -79.88 -2.15
CA PRO A 787 29.68 -79.39 -2.90
C PRO A 787 28.44 -80.30 -2.83
N GLY A 788 27.25 -79.74 -3.09
CA GLY A 788 26.00 -80.50 -3.18
C GLY A 788 24.83 -79.77 -3.85
N THR A 789 24.76 -79.92 -5.17
CA THR A 789 23.56 -80.19 -6.01
C THR A 789 22.51 -79.09 -6.30
N GLN A 790 22.41 -78.79 -7.61
CA GLN A 790 21.28 -78.24 -8.37
C GLN A 790 20.01 -79.14 -8.18
N THR A 791 18.74 -78.78 -8.43
CA THR A 791 18.04 -78.16 -9.60
C THR A 791 16.52 -78.01 -9.23
N PRO A 792 15.53 -77.64 -10.09
CA PRO A 792 14.94 -76.29 -10.18
C PRO A 792 13.37 -76.27 -10.16
N PRO A 793 12.58 -75.45 -10.93
CA PRO A 793 11.45 -74.67 -10.42
C PRO A 793 10.05 -75.18 -10.87
N GLY A 794 8.97 -74.57 -10.35
CA GLY A 794 7.60 -74.93 -10.75
C GLY A 794 6.51 -73.92 -10.38
N THR A 795 6.15 -73.13 -11.39
CA THR A 795 5.00 -72.26 -11.68
C THR A 795 3.61 -72.73 -11.19
N GLN A 796 2.72 -71.79 -10.81
CA GLN A 796 1.38 -71.56 -11.44
C GLN A 796 0.50 -70.52 -10.69
N THR A 797 0.03 -69.52 -11.43
CA THR A 797 -1.21 -68.70 -11.24
C THR A 797 -2.42 -69.49 -11.83
N PRO A 798 -3.71 -69.03 -11.96
CA PRO A 798 -4.33 -67.70 -11.75
C PRO A 798 -5.82 -67.64 -11.22
N GLY A 799 -6.30 -66.43 -10.88
CA GLY A 799 -7.61 -65.91 -11.35
C GLY A 799 -8.85 -65.89 -10.41
N GLY A 800 -9.55 -64.74 -10.37
CA GLY A 800 -11.02 -64.67 -10.21
C GLY A 800 -11.61 -63.66 -9.19
N SER A 801 -12.15 -62.53 -9.67
CA SER A 801 -12.98 -61.54 -8.95
C SER A 801 -14.50 -61.90 -8.94
N PRO A 802 -15.43 -60.95 -8.60
CA PRO A 802 -16.17 -60.63 -7.35
C PRO A 802 -17.62 -61.24 -7.37
N PRO A 803 -18.73 -60.78 -6.70
CA PRO A 803 -18.99 -59.66 -5.78
C PRO A 803 -19.87 -60.00 -4.53
N GLY A 804 -20.10 -59.00 -3.65
CA GLY A 804 -21.18 -59.06 -2.64
C GLY A 804 -21.01 -58.10 -1.46
N ASN A 805 -21.58 -56.90 -1.56
CA ASN A 805 -21.99 -56.05 -0.43
C ASN A 805 -23.50 -56.28 -0.22
N PRO A 806 -24.14 -56.09 0.96
CA PRO A 806 -24.07 -54.84 1.72
C PRO A 806 -24.25 -54.94 3.27
N ALA A 807 -24.01 -53.81 3.95
CA ALA A 807 -24.85 -53.18 4.98
C ALA A 807 -24.12 -52.71 6.26
N GLY A 808 -24.18 -51.39 6.49
CA GLY A 808 -23.95 -50.67 7.75
C GLY A 808 -22.63 -49.88 7.80
N GLY A 809 -22.55 -48.54 7.72
CA GLY A 809 -23.57 -47.49 7.71
C GLY A 809 -23.18 -46.31 8.63
N GLY A 810 -22.48 -45.29 8.09
CA GLY A 810 -22.51 -43.88 8.52
C GLY A 810 -21.43 -43.35 9.48
N PRO A 811 -21.23 -42.01 9.57
CA PRO A 811 -20.69 -41.17 8.49
C PRO A 811 -19.52 -40.25 8.94
N LEU A 812 -18.78 -39.77 7.93
CA LEU A 812 -17.89 -38.60 7.97
C LEU A 812 -18.72 -37.29 7.98
N ALA A 813 -18.36 -36.34 8.85
CA ALA A 813 -18.36 -34.89 8.60
C ALA A 813 -18.07 -34.10 9.90
N GLY A 814 -17.24 -33.05 9.82
CA GLY A 814 -17.33 -31.93 10.76
C GLY A 814 -16.04 -31.17 11.11
N ALA A 815 -15.58 -30.30 10.19
CA ALA A 815 -15.17 -28.91 10.46
C ALA A 815 -13.95 -28.59 11.41
N PRO A 816 -13.37 -27.37 11.32
CA PRO A 816 -12.03 -27.06 11.78
C PRO A 816 -12.00 -26.74 13.28
N LEU A 817 -11.00 -27.23 14.00
CA LEU A 817 -10.76 -26.74 15.35
C LEU A 817 -10.02 -25.40 15.27
N ALA A 818 -10.82 -24.35 15.53
CA ALA A 818 -10.44 -22.99 15.85
C ALA A 818 -9.12 -22.88 16.62
N GLY A 819 -8.39 -21.78 16.39
CA GLY A 819 -7.21 -21.39 17.16
C GLY A 819 -7.42 -21.62 18.66
N ALA A 820 -6.44 -22.28 19.29
CA ALA A 820 -6.52 -22.61 20.69
C ALA A 820 -6.88 -21.35 21.51
N PRO A 821 -7.97 -21.38 22.31
CA PRO A 821 -8.31 -20.27 23.18
C PRO A 821 -7.15 -20.06 24.15
N CYS A 822 -6.81 -18.80 24.44
CA CYS A 822 -5.92 -18.46 25.55
C CYS A 822 -6.38 -19.23 26.79
N ALA A 823 -5.66 -20.29 27.16
CA ALA A 823 -5.93 -21.00 28.39
C ALA A 823 -5.82 -20.00 29.55
N SER A 824 -6.77 -20.10 30.46
CA SER A 824 -7.15 -19.17 31.52
C SER A 824 -6.11 -18.90 32.62
N ALA A 825 -4.83 -19.16 32.37
CA ALA A 825 -3.72 -18.81 33.26
C ALA A 825 -2.74 -17.88 32.54
N ALA A 826 -2.84 -16.57 32.77
CA ALA A 826 -1.81 -15.64 32.32
C ALA A 826 -0.45 -16.05 32.92
N LEU A 827 0.49 -16.52 32.08
CA LEU A 827 1.84 -16.91 32.51
C LEU A 827 2.54 -15.76 33.24
N LEU A 828 2.23 -14.51 32.91
CA LEU A 828 2.62 -13.31 33.67
C LEU A 828 1.46 -12.76 34.52
N SER A 829 1.28 -13.30 35.72
CA SER A 829 0.25 -12.83 36.67
C SER A 829 0.48 -11.39 37.17
N SER A 830 1.73 -10.91 37.19
CA SER A 830 2.03 -9.48 37.41
C SER A 830 3.41 -9.09 36.88
N ALA A 831 3.56 -7.84 36.43
CA ALA A 831 4.85 -7.21 36.13
C ALA A 831 4.88 -5.77 36.68
N ARG A 832 5.75 -5.51 37.65
CA ARG A 832 5.89 -4.20 38.32
C ARG A 832 7.29 -3.64 38.12
N VAL A 833 7.38 -2.54 37.39
CA VAL A 833 8.61 -1.75 37.25
C VAL A 833 8.78 -0.73 38.40
N ARG A 834 9.91 -0.74 39.09
CA ARG A 834 10.29 0.25 40.11
C ARG A 834 11.46 1.06 39.58
N LEU A 835 11.32 2.37 39.50
CA LEU A 835 12.37 3.27 39.02
C LEU A 835 13.06 3.94 40.20
N ARG A 836 14.39 3.92 40.25
CA ARG A 836 15.21 4.60 41.26
C ARG A 836 16.40 5.27 40.59
N GLY A 837 16.28 6.56 40.29
CA GLY A 837 17.31 7.31 39.57
C GLY A 837 17.63 6.67 38.22
N ALA A 838 18.87 6.23 38.05
CA ALA A 838 19.36 5.55 36.84
C ALA A 838 19.04 4.04 36.76
N ARG A 839 18.38 3.46 37.78
CA ARG A 839 18.07 2.02 37.85
C ARG A 839 16.60 1.72 37.57
N VAL A 840 16.36 0.62 36.86
CA VAL A 840 15.04 0.06 36.54
C VAL A 840 14.94 -1.33 37.17
N GLY A 841 14.23 -1.45 38.29
CA GLY A 841 13.86 -2.74 38.87
C GLY A 841 12.58 -3.28 38.25
N VAL A 842 12.49 -4.58 38.00
CA VAL A 842 11.29 -5.23 37.47
C VAL A 842 10.99 -6.45 38.32
N LEU A 843 9.81 -6.47 38.92
CA LEU A 843 9.28 -7.60 39.69
C LEU A 843 8.20 -8.28 38.86
N VAL A 844 8.38 -9.54 38.51
CA VAL A 844 7.42 -10.37 37.79
C VAL A 844 6.86 -11.46 38.71
N ARG A 845 5.62 -11.88 38.48
CA ARG A 845 5.08 -13.10 39.10
C ARG A 845 4.65 -14.05 37.99
N VAL A 846 5.27 -15.22 37.95
CA VAL A 846 5.00 -16.29 37.00
C VAL A 846 4.82 -17.62 37.75
N PRO A 847 4.10 -18.61 37.18
CA PRO A 847 3.99 -19.95 37.75
C PRO A 847 5.35 -20.61 38.01
N ALA A 848 5.39 -21.57 38.94
CA ALA A 848 6.60 -22.33 39.24
C ALA A 848 7.11 -23.04 37.96
N GLY A 849 8.37 -22.77 37.58
CA GLY A 849 9.00 -23.33 36.38
C GLY A 849 8.92 -22.44 35.12
N ALA A 850 8.05 -21.44 35.08
CA ALA A 850 7.97 -20.50 33.96
C ALA A 850 9.17 -19.55 33.94
N ARG A 851 9.68 -19.24 32.74
CA ARG A 851 10.83 -18.34 32.53
C ARG A 851 10.37 -17.07 31.83
N VAL A 852 10.84 -15.91 32.30
CA VAL A 852 10.58 -14.62 31.65
C VAL A 852 11.87 -14.11 31.02
N GLN A 853 11.79 -13.72 29.76
CA GLN A 853 12.78 -12.90 29.09
C GLN A 853 12.37 -11.42 29.16
N ALA A 854 13.28 -10.56 29.58
CA ALA A 854 13.07 -9.12 29.57
C ALA A 854 14.03 -8.44 28.60
N ASP A 855 13.49 -7.87 27.54
CA ASP A 855 14.20 -7.13 26.51
C ASP A 855 13.99 -5.64 26.69
N VAL A 856 15.09 -4.89 26.76
CA VAL A 856 15.10 -3.44 26.79
C VAL A 856 15.53 -2.92 25.43
N LEU A 857 14.60 -2.26 24.76
CA LEU A 857 14.76 -1.77 23.40
C LEU A 857 14.72 -0.26 23.44
N GLN A 858 15.75 0.38 22.92
CA GLN A 858 15.77 1.83 22.75
C GLN A 858 15.07 2.16 21.44
N SER A 859 14.02 2.96 21.47
CA SER A 859 13.30 3.42 20.28
C SER A 859 13.65 4.83 19.85
N SER A 860 14.25 5.64 20.73
CA SER A 860 14.75 6.98 20.37
C SER A 860 16.05 7.35 21.08
N VAL A 861 16.81 8.27 20.49
CA VAL A 861 17.93 9.00 21.10
C VAL A 861 17.52 10.49 21.12
N GLY A 862 17.26 11.04 22.30
CA GLY A 862 16.60 12.33 22.44
C GLY A 862 15.22 12.31 21.75
N ARG A 863 15.02 13.22 20.78
CA ARG A 863 13.82 13.30 19.94
C ARG A 863 13.90 12.47 18.65
N ARG A 864 15.08 11.97 18.26
CA ARG A 864 15.30 11.21 17.02
C ARG A 864 14.97 9.73 17.22
N VAL A 865 14.10 9.17 16.38
CA VAL A 865 13.75 7.74 16.40
C VAL A 865 14.90 6.90 15.83
N VAL A 866 15.17 5.73 16.42
CA VAL A 866 16.29 4.84 16.02
C VAL A 866 15.88 3.37 15.84
N GLY A 867 14.57 3.10 15.71
CA GLY A 867 14.01 1.74 15.66
C GLY A 867 14.14 0.98 16.99
N GLU A 868 13.64 -0.25 17.12
CA GLU A 868 13.74 -1.04 18.36
C GLU A 868 15.14 -1.64 18.58
N ARG A 869 16.11 -0.82 18.98
CA ARG A 869 17.48 -1.28 19.23
C ARG A 869 17.59 -2.00 20.58
N LEU A 870 17.79 -3.32 20.57
CA LEU A 870 18.01 -4.10 21.79
C LEU A 870 19.31 -3.65 22.49
N VAL A 871 19.18 -2.95 23.62
CA VAL A 871 20.31 -2.46 24.42
C VAL A 871 20.60 -3.35 25.63
N ALA A 872 19.60 -4.02 26.16
CA ALA A 872 19.79 -5.00 27.22
C ALA A 872 18.81 -6.17 27.13
N ARG A 873 19.27 -7.37 27.49
CA ARG A 873 18.44 -8.59 27.62
C ARG A 873 18.71 -9.26 28.96
N PHE A 874 17.65 -9.70 29.62
CA PHE A 874 17.72 -10.49 30.85
C PHE A 874 16.92 -11.77 30.64
N SER A 875 17.62 -12.90 30.57
CA SER A 875 17.01 -14.23 30.45
C SER A 875 16.77 -14.82 31.84
N ASP A 876 15.90 -15.83 31.92
CA ASP A 876 15.65 -16.62 33.14
C ASP A 876 15.17 -15.82 34.36
N VAL A 877 14.43 -14.72 34.13
CA VAL A 877 13.85 -13.94 35.22
C VAL A 877 12.71 -14.74 35.86
N ARG A 878 12.97 -15.29 37.06
CA ARG A 878 11.97 -16.09 37.80
C ARG A 878 11.07 -15.26 38.72
N LYS A 879 11.59 -14.15 39.26
CA LYS A 879 10.89 -13.31 40.25
C LYS A 879 11.14 -11.83 40.06
N ASP A 880 12.40 -11.42 39.97
CA ASP A 880 12.75 -10.03 39.73
C ASP A 880 14.14 -9.89 39.11
N PHE A 881 14.40 -8.73 38.52
CA PHE A 881 15.73 -8.30 38.14
C PHE A 881 15.86 -6.79 38.28
N THR A 882 17.10 -6.31 38.36
CA THR A 882 17.39 -4.87 38.34
C THR A 882 18.34 -4.58 37.20
N TRP A 883 17.89 -3.71 36.29
CA TRP A 883 18.74 -3.11 35.28
C TRP A 883 19.36 -1.83 35.81
N ASN A 884 20.69 -1.73 35.71
CA ASN A 884 21.48 -0.58 36.16
C ASN A 884 21.47 0.61 35.16
N GLY A 885 20.70 0.53 34.08
CA GLY A 885 20.64 1.56 33.04
C GLY A 885 21.82 1.55 32.07
N ARG A 886 22.64 0.49 32.05
CA ARG A 886 23.75 0.30 31.10
C ARG A 886 23.43 -0.83 30.11
N ALA A 887 23.92 -0.71 28.87
CA ALA A 887 23.72 -1.75 27.89
C ALA A 887 24.47 -3.03 28.31
N ASN A 888 23.89 -4.20 28.06
CA ASN A 888 24.54 -5.50 28.26
C ASN A 888 24.73 -6.27 26.95
N ARG A 889 24.59 -5.57 25.81
CA ARG A 889 24.87 -6.05 24.46
C ARG A 889 26.15 -5.39 23.96
N ARG A 890 27.03 -6.16 23.33
CA ARG A 890 28.33 -5.70 22.81
C ARG A 890 28.14 -4.53 21.83
N GLY A 891 28.93 -3.46 21.99
CA GLY A 891 28.88 -2.28 21.12
C GLY A 891 27.63 -1.40 21.27
N ARG A 892 26.83 -1.57 22.33
CA ARG A 892 25.64 -0.74 22.58
C ARG A 892 25.86 0.22 23.76
N SER A 893 25.22 1.37 23.70
CA SER A 893 25.16 2.37 24.77
C SER A 893 23.71 2.75 25.07
N VAL A 894 23.48 3.29 26.26
CA VAL A 894 22.16 3.77 26.70
C VAL A 894 22.29 5.29 26.80
N SER A 895 21.50 6.02 26.02
CA SER A 895 21.41 7.48 26.00
C SER A 895 20.04 7.94 26.49
N ASP A 896 19.76 9.24 26.49
CA ASP A 896 18.41 9.73 26.78
C ASP A 896 17.48 9.48 25.59
N GLY A 897 16.18 9.28 25.84
CA GLY A 897 15.22 8.88 24.83
C GLY A 897 14.14 7.92 25.34
N ILE A 898 13.42 7.28 24.43
CA ILE A 898 12.30 6.38 24.71
C ILE A 898 12.77 4.93 24.63
N TYR A 899 12.24 4.11 25.53
CA TYR A 899 12.58 2.70 25.66
C TYR A 899 11.32 1.84 25.86
N PHE A 900 11.31 0.67 25.23
CA PHE A 900 10.35 -0.39 25.47
C PHE A 900 10.99 -1.50 26.28
N LEU A 901 10.41 -1.77 27.45
CA LEU A 901 10.68 -2.99 28.20
C LEU A 901 9.65 -4.04 27.81
N ARG A 902 10.07 -5.00 26.99
CA ARG A 902 9.28 -6.16 26.55
C ARG A 902 9.55 -7.34 27.47
N LEU A 903 8.50 -7.84 28.12
CA LEU A 903 8.54 -9.00 29.01
C LEU A 903 7.80 -10.16 28.34
N SER A 904 8.50 -11.24 28.07
CA SER A 904 7.96 -12.41 27.38
C SER A 904 8.07 -13.63 28.28
N ALA A 905 6.95 -14.28 28.59
CA ALA A 905 6.91 -15.55 29.30
C ALA A 905 6.43 -16.66 28.37
N GLY A 906 7.08 -17.82 28.46
CA GLY A 906 6.67 -19.04 27.75
C GLY A 906 6.53 -20.21 28.70
N ASP A 907 5.63 -21.15 28.38
CA ASP A 907 5.55 -22.46 29.03
C ASP A 907 6.01 -23.61 28.12
N ALA A 908 6.12 -24.80 28.69
CA ALA A 908 6.56 -26.01 27.99
C ALA A 908 5.58 -26.50 26.92
N ASN A 909 4.36 -25.97 26.89
CA ASN A 909 3.30 -26.35 25.94
C ASN A 909 3.18 -25.35 24.78
N GLY A 910 4.11 -24.39 24.68
CA GLY A 910 4.17 -23.43 23.58
C GLY A 910 3.33 -22.16 23.78
N ALA A 911 2.65 -21.98 24.92
CA ALA A 911 1.92 -20.74 25.18
C ALA A 911 2.92 -19.59 25.45
N ARG A 912 2.64 -18.39 24.88
CA ARG A 912 3.48 -17.19 25.03
C ARG A 912 2.66 -15.98 25.50
N ASP A 913 3.08 -15.32 26.57
CA ASP A 913 2.51 -14.06 27.11
C ASP A 913 3.54 -12.93 27.00
N VAL A 914 3.22 -11.85 26.27
CA VAL A 914 4.10 -10.70 26.06
C VAL A 914 3.48 -9.41 26.61
N ARG A 915 4.24 -8.67 27.43
CA ARG A 915 3.87 -7.38 28.03
C ARG A 915 4.87 -6.30 27.69
N HIS A 916 4.40 -5.09 27.42
CA HIS A 916 5.25 -3.93 27.17
C HIS A 916 5.11 -2.88 28.27
N VAL A 917 6.24 -2.30 28.69
CA VAL A 917 6.30 -1.12 29.55
C VAL A 917 7.13 -0.05 28.87
N VAL A 918 6.55 1.11 28.63
CA VAL A 918 7.24 2.25 28.02
C VAL A 918 7.93 3.07 29.10
N LEU A 919 9.23 3.32 28.89
CA LEU A 919 10.08 4.11 29.74
C LEU A 919 10.62 5.30 28.95
N ARG A 920 10.78 6.43 29.63
CA ARG A 920 11.55 7.58 29.14
C ARG A 920 12.78 7.73 30.01
N ARG A 921 13.91 8.02 29.39
CA ARG A 921 15.13 8.43 30.06
C ARG A 921 15.45 9.86 29.69
N GLU A 922 15.71 10.68 30.68
CA GLU A 922 16.03 12.11 30.53
C GLU A 922 16.98 12.49 31.66
N ASP A 923 18.08 13.15 31.32
CA ASP A 923 19.18 13.49 32.22
C ASP A 923 19.69 12.28 33.00
N GLY A 924 19.75 11.13 32.32
CA GLY A 924 20.16 9.86 32.92
C GLY A 924 19.18 9.24 33.92
N ARG A 925 18.02 9.86 34.16
CA ARG A 925 16.98 9.39 35.09
C ARG A 925 15.82 8.72 34.36
N TRP A 926 15.32 7.63 34.92
CA TRP A 926 14.18 6.91 34.34
C TRP A 926 12.85 7.42 34.88
N ALA A 927 11.91 7.63 33.97
CA ALA A 927 10.50 7.84 34.27
C ALA A 927 9.66 6.80 33.52
N ARG A 928 8.58 6.34 34.16
CA ARG A 928 7.54 5.59 33.44
C ARG A 928 6.78 6.62 32.62
N ARG A 929 6.67 6.42 31.31
CA ARG A 929 5.71 7.18 30.51
C ARG A 929 4.32 6.60 30.84
N PRO A 930 3.32 7.39 31.27
CA PRO A 930 1.96 6.89 31.31
C PRO A 930 1.57 6.46 29.89
N GLY A 931 1.05 5.24 29.74
CA GLY A 931 0.64 4.70 28.45
C GLY A 931 -0.56 5.49 27.95
N PHE A 932 -0.34 6.35 26.96
CA PHE A 932 -1.41 6.86 26.10
C PHE A 932 -2.03 5.72 25.28
N ALA A 933 -1.24 4.68 25.01
CA ALA A 933 -1.65 3.40 24.43
C ALA A 933 -0.99 2.20 25.15
N GLY A 934 -1.63 1.04 25.09
CA GLY A 934 -1.07 -0.24 25.53
C GLY A 934 -1.51 -1.38 24.62
N ARG A 935 -0.60 -2.33 24.36
CA ARG A 935 -0.86 -3.58 23.62
C ARG A 935 -0.52 -4.79 24.50
N SER A 936 -1.31 -5.84 24.40
CA SER A 936 -1.12 -7.12 25.08
C SER A 936 -1.45 -8.25 24.12
N SER A 937 -0.58 -9.26 24.03
CA SER A 937 -0.86 -10.45 23.20
C SER A 937 -1.97 -11.31 23.80
N CYS A 938 -2.17 -11.25 25.13
CA CYS A 938 -3.18 -12.05 25.86
C CYS A 938 -3.85 -11.27 27.03
N GLY A 939 -5.14 -11.53 27.31
CA GLY A 939 -5.93 -10.99 28.43
C GLY A 939 -7.21 -10.24 28.01
N LEU A 940 -8.08 -9.84 28.96
CA LEU A 940 -9.37 -9.17 28.66
C LEU A 940 -9.29 -7.97 27.70
N LEU A 941 -8.19 -7.20 27.72
CA LEU A 941 -7.91 -6.11 26.78
C LEU A 941 -6.69 -6.46 25.92
N THR A 942 -6.84 -6.42 24.59
CA THR A 942 -5.75 -6.63 23.62
C THR A 942 -5.09 -5.31 23.23
N SER A 943 -5.87 -4.23 23.16
CA SER A 943 -5.37 -2.87 23.02
C SER A 943 -6.26 -1.87 23.75
N TYR A 944 -5.68 -0.75 24.20
CA TYR A 944 -6.44 0.38 24.70
C TYR A 944 -5.62 1.65 24.53
N THR A 945 -6.26 2.70 24.03
CA THR A 945 -5.63 4.00 23.80
C THR A 945 -6.58 5.14 24.18
N LEU A 946 -6.01 6.24 24.64
CA LEU A 946 -6.70 7.51 24.73
C LEU A 946 -6.40 8.23 23.41
N GLU A 947 -7.37 8.24 22.49
CA GLU A 947 -7.14 8.72 21.10
C GLU A 947 -6.76 10.21 21.04
N ARG A 948 -6.89 10.99 22.13
CA ARG A 948 -6.39 12.39 22.24
C ARG A 948 -6.05 12.76 23.69
N PRO A 949 -4.87 13.35 23.98
CA PRO A 949 -4.86 14.74 24.46
C PRO A 949 -3.50 15.47 24.30
N VAL A 950 -3.34 16.40 23.37
CA VAL A 950 -2.06 17.16 23.32
C VAL A 950 -2.32 18.63 22.93
N PHE A 951 -2.49 19.48 23.95
CA PHE A 951 -2.46 20.95 23.99
C PHE A 951 -3.60 21.79 23.34
N GLY A 952 -4.30 22.57 24.18
CA GLY A 952 -4.41 24.01 23.94
C GLY A 952 -5.53 24.58 23.06
N GLY A 953 -6.66 23.89 22.83
CA GLY A 953 -7.82 24.49 22.14
C GLY A 953 -8.82 25.17 23.08
N ARG A 954 -9.24 26.42 22.80
CA ARG A 954 -10.29 27.15 23.57
C ARG A 954 -11.69 26.52 23.46
N SER A 955 -11.88 25.47 22.67
CA SER A 955 -13.20 24.89 22.34
C SER A 955 -13.57 23.72 23.26
N ASN A 956 -14.84 23.68 23.65
CA ASN A 956 -15.42 22.79 24.67
C ASN A 956 -15.62 21.35 24.13
N ARG A 957 -14.56 20.69 23.63
CA ARG A 957 -14.64 19.40 22.89
C ARG A 957 -14.64 18.15 23.80
N ALA A 958 -15.20 17.05 23.27
CA ALA A 958 -15.42 15.78 23.96
C ALA A 958 -14.15 14.91 24.07
N LEU A 959 -13.99 14.19 25.18
CA LEU A 959 -12.91 13.21 25.39
C LEU A 959 -13.26 11.88 24.70
N ARG A 960 -12.30 11.25 24.00
CA ARG A 960 -12.49 9.98 23.29
C ARG A 960 -11.56 8.89 23.84
N VAL A 961 -12.07 7.66 23.93
CA VAL A 961 -11.32 6.48 24.39
C VAL A 961 -11.59 5.33 23.43
N ALA A 962 -10.52 4.67 22.96
CA ALA A 962 -10.63 3.45 22.16
C ALA A 962 -10.02 2.25 22.89
N TYR A 963 -10.67 1.10 22.76
CA TYR A 963 -10.21 -0.14 23.38
C TYR A 963 -10.70 -1.36 22.62
N ARG A 964 -9.88 -2.40 22.57
CA ARG A 964 -10.21 -3.69 21.97
C ARG A 964 -10.16 -4.77 23.05
N LEU A 965 -11.22 -5.57 23.09
CA LEU A 965 -11.34 -6.71 24.00
C LEU A 965 -10.89 -7.99 23.30
N ALA A 966 -10.23 -8.90 24.01
CA ALA A 966 -9.94 -10.24 23.47
C ALA A 966 -11.23 -11.07 23.37
N HIS A 967 -12.12 -10.90 24.35
CA HIS A 967 -13.35 -11.67 24.52
C HIS A 967 -14.46 -10.78 25.06
N ASP A 968 -15.69 -11.26 24.96
CA ASP A 968 -16.86 -10.55 25.48
C ASP A 968 -16.69 -10.25 26.98
N ALA A 969 -16.86 -8.98 27.35
CA ALA A 969 -16.63 -8.50 28.70
C ALA A 969 -17.52 -7.30 29.04
N GLU A 970 -17.83 -7.12 30.32
CA GLU A 970 -18.42 -5.90 30.84
C GLU A 970 -17.35 -4.84 31.02
N VAL A 971 -17.56 -3.64 30.45
CA VAL A 971 -16.60 -2.54 30.56
C VAL A 971 -17.21 -1.34 31.25
N THR A 972 -16.53 -0.82 32.26
CA THR A 972 -16.87 0.39 33.03
C THR A 972 -15.78 1.45 32.86
N PHE A 973 -16.17 2.73 32.79
CA PHE A 973 -15.23 3.85 32.73
C PHE A 973 -15.44 4.81 33.90
N GLU A 974 -14.37 5.19 34.59
CA GLU A 974 -14.39 6.23 35.62
C GLU A 974 -13.39 7.33 35.26
N PHE A 975 -13.85 8.58 35.23
CA PHE A 975 -13.01 9.75 35.00
C PHE A 975 -12.65 10.35 36.34
N LEU A 976 -11.36 10.55 36.58
CA LEU A 976 -10.85 11.04 37.85
C LEU A 976 -10.08 12.34 37.65
N ARG A 977 -10.31 13.29 38.55
CA ARG A 977 -9.42 14.43 38.78
C ARG A 977 -8.77 14.23 40.14
N GLY A 978 -7.45 14.01 40.15
CA GLY A 978 -6.74 13.54 41.35
C GLY A 978 -7.26 12.17 41.81
N ARG A 979 -7.89 12.10 43.00
CA ARG A 979 -8.53 10.88 43.54
C ARG A 979 -10.07 10.89 43.41
N ARG A 980 -10.68 12.01 43.02
CA ARG A 980 -12.14 12.18 42.94
C ARG A 980 -12.65 11.70 41.57
N VAL A 981 -13.69 10.86 41.56
CA VAL A 981 -14.41 10.48 40.34
C VAL A 981 -15.33 11.65 39.95
N ILE A 982 -15.15 12.19 38.76
CA ILE A 982 -15.90 13.32 38.20
C ILE A 982 -16.99 12.90 37.21
N ALA A 983 -16.85 11.72 36.61
CA ALA A 983 -17.86 11.10 35.76
C ALA A 983 -17.66 9.58 35.72
N ARG A 984 -18.74 8.84 35.51
CA ARG A 984 -18.72 7.38 35.35
C ARG A 984 -19.66 6.97 34.22
N ARG A 985 -19.26 5.96 33.45
CA ARG A 985 -20.18 5.19 32.59
C ARG A 985 -20.27 3.79 33.13
N ASP A 986 -21.50 3.34 33.33
CA ASP A 986 -21.81 2.04 33.91
C ASP A 986 -21.42 0.89 32.99
N ALA A 987 -21.35 -0.29 33.57
CA ALA A 987 -20.91 -1.50 32.90
C ALA A 987 -21.80 -1.79 31.68
N THR A 988 -21.19 -1.85 30.50
CA THR A 988 -21.87 -2.32 29.28
C THR A 988 -21.18 -3.59 28.81
N ALA A 989 -21.96 -4.60 28.43
CA ALA A 989 -21.44 -5.78 27.74
C ALA A 989 -20.90 -5.38 26.36
N ARG A 990 -19.69 -5.81 26.03
CA ARG A 990 -18.98 -5.42 24.81
C ARG A 990 -18.35 -6.65 24.19
N ARG A 991 -18.52 -6.80 22.87
CA ARG A 991 -18.02 -7.94 22.10
C ARG A 991 -16.49 -7.95 22.03
N GLY A 992 -15.88 -9.12 22.15
CA GLY A 992 -14.47 -9.36 21.89
C GLY A 992 -14.12 -9.30 20.40
N GLY A 993 -12.84 -9.17 20.08
CA GLY A 993 -12.33 -9.18 18.70
C GLY A 993 -12.55 -7.88 17.92
N VAL A 994 -13.32 -6.92 18.43
CA VAL A 994 -13.60 -5.63 17.78
C VAL A 994 -13.14 -4.43 18.62
N THR A 995 -12.74 -3.35 17.95
CA THR A 995 -12.33 -2.11 18.60
C THR A 995 -13.57 -1.27 18.91
N HIS A 996 -13.73 -0.88 20.17
CA HIS A 996 -14.81 -0.03 20.64
C HIS A 996 -14.29 1.39 20.85
N ARG A 997 -14.99 2.39 20.31
CA ARG A 997 -14.73 3.81 20.53
C ARG A 997 -15.83 4.42 21.38
N LEU A 998 -15.47 5.20 22.39
CA LEU A 998 -16.40 5.87 23.29
C LEU A 998 -16.14 7.37 23.32
N ARG A 999 -17.20 8.14 23.05
CA ARG A 999 -17.22 9.60 23.15
C ARG A 999 -17.84 10.02 24.48
N PHE A 1000 -17.19 10.96 25.16
CA PHE A 1000 -17.66 11.53 26.41
C PHE A 1000 -17.87 13.02 26.26
N ASN A 1001 -19.13 13.43 26.15
CA ASN A 1001 -19.53 14.84 26.18
C ASN A 1001 -19.45 15.32 27.63
N ALA A 1002 -18.47 16.16 27.95
CA ALA A 1002 -18.36 16.78 29.27
C ALA A 1002 -19.03 18.17 29.22
N PRO A 1003 -20.06 18.44 30.04
CA PRO A 1003 -20.83 19.68 29.92
C PRO A 1003 -20.08 20.97 30.33
N ARG A 1004 -18.79 20.94 30.72
CA ARG A 1004 -17.95 22.13 31.02
C ARG A 1004 -16.46 21.85 30.79
N ARG A 1005 -15.67 22.90 30.51
CA ARG A 1005 -14.20 22.86 30.33
C ARG A 1005 -13.50 22.11 31.46
N LEU A 1006 -13.00 20.91 31.19
CA LEU A 1006 -12.25 20.12 32.18
C LEU A 1006 -10.77 20.51 32.18
N ARG A 1007 -10.39 21.64 32.80
CA ARG A 1007 -8.96 22.02 32.97
C ARG A 1007 -8.22 21.12 33.96
N GLY A 1008 -6.96 20.77 33.68
CA GLY A 1008 -6.05 20.05 34.60
C GLY A 1008 -5.95 18.53 34.38
N ASP A 1009 -5.12 17.85 35.17
CA ASP A 1009 -4.82 16.42 34.97
C ASP A 1009 -6.06 15.51 35.17
N ILE A 1010 -6.46 14.81 34.11
CA ILE A 1010 -7.56 13.83 34.12
C ILE A 1010 -7.01 12.42 33.91
N ARG A 1011 -7.53 11.48 34.70
CA ARG A 1011 -7.25 10.06 34.56
C ARG A 1011 -8.53 9.34 34.15
N VAL A 1012 -8.47 8.49 33.14
CA VAL A 1012 -9.57 7.61 32.76
C VAL A 1012 -9.24 6.21 33.22
N ARG A 1013 -10.03 5.68 34.14
CA ARG A 1013 -9.93 4.30 34.61
C ARG A 1013 -10.93 3.44 33.84
N LEU A 1014 -10.40 2.56 32.99
CA LEU A 1014 -11.14 1.52 32.30
C LEU A 1014 -11.10 0.24 33.16
N VAL A 1015 -12.27 -0.34 33.44
CA VAL A 1015 -12.41 -1.62 34.14
C VAL A 1015 -13.13 -2.60 33.21
N ALA A 1016 -12.48 -3.69 32.82
CA ALA A 1016 -13.10 -4.78 32.08
C ALA A 1016 -13.29 -5.99 32.99
N LYS A 1017 -14.45 -6.66 32.91
CA LYS A 1017 -14.81 -7.82 33.72
C LYS A 1017 -15.40 -8.94 32.87
N ARG A 1018 -15.01 -10.18 33.13
CA ARG A 1018 -15.63 -11.38 32.55
C ARG A 1018 -15.56 -12.51 33.57
N GLY A 1019 -16.72 -13.01 34.01
CA GLY A 1019 -16.78 -13.97 35.11
C GLY A 1019 -16.06 -13.45 36.37
N GLY A 1020 -15.12 -14.25 36.91
CA GLY A 1020 -14.27 -13.85 38.04
C GLY A 1020 -13.06 -12.98 37.69
N GLU A 1021 -12.75 -12.78 36.40
CA GLU A 1021 -11.59 -11.99 35.96
C GLU A 1021 -11.95 -10.50 35.89
N ARG A 1022 -11.16 -9.66 36.55
CA ARG A 1022 -11.31 -8.19 36.54
C ARG A 1022 -9.99 -7.52 36.19
N LEU A 1023 -9.98 -6.80 35.07
CA LEU A 1023 -8.86 -6.00 34.61
C LEU A 1023 -9.14 -4.52 34.83
N THR A 1024 -8.17 -3.77 35.36
CA THR A 1024 -8.26 -2.31 35.48
C THR A 1024 -7.05 -1.65 34.83
N ARG A 1025 -7.29 -0.63 34.02
CA ARG A 1025 -6.28 0.20 33.35
C ARG A 1025 -6.59 1.66 33.56
N VAL A 1026 -5.55 2.47 33.75
CA VAL A 1026 -5.69 3.91 33.95
C VAL A 1026 -4.91 4.62 32.85
N LEU A 1027 -5.63 5.26 31.94
CA LEU A 1027 -5.13 6.18 30.94
C LEU A 1027 -4.97 7.55 31.61
N VAL A 1028 -3.87 8.27 31.36
CA VAL A 1028 -3.61 9.56 32.00
C VAL A 1028 -3.32 10.60 30.93
N SER A 1029 -4.09 11.68 30.94
CA SER A 1029 -3.73 12.92 30.26
C SER A 1029 -3.10 13.89 31.25
N ARG A 1030 -2.00 14.55 30.87
CA ARG A 1030 -1.39 15.62 31.67
C ARG A 1030 -1.55 16.96 30.94
N ARG A 1031 -1.92 18.02 31.67
CA ARG A 1031 -2.13 19.39 31.16
C ARG A 1031 -3.20 19.53 30.05
N LEU A 1032 -4.41 19.00 30.29
CA LEU A 1032 -5.61 19.38 29.52
C LEU A 1032 -6.01 20.83 29.77
#